data_AF-A0A7X8ZSZ3-F1
#
_entry.id   AF-A0A7X8ZSZ3-F1
#
_cell.length_a   1.000
_cell.length_b   1.000
_cell.length_c   1.000
_cell.angle_alpha   90.00
_cell.angle_beta   90.00
_cell.angle_gamma   90.00
#
_symmetry.space_group_name_H-M   'P 1'
#
loop_
_entity.id
_entity.type
_entity.pdbx_description
1 polymer ?
#
loop_
_entity_poly.entity_id
_entity_poly.type
_entity_poly.pdbx_seq_one_letter_code
_entity_poly.pdbx_strand_id
1 'polypeptide(L)'
;LLFERFLNPDRISLPDIDVDFDDDGRGEVLKWVTNKYGKEKVAHIITYGTMAAKMAIRDVARVQKLPLSEAERLAKLVPDRIPGKKINLANAIEYVPELRAAESSNDPLVRDTLKYAKMLEGNVRNTGVHACGTIICRDDITDWVPISTADDKNGEKVLVTQYEGSVIEDTGLIKMDFLGLKTLSIIKEAVANIKLSKGISIDIDEIPIDDPATYKLYSEGKTVGTFQFESAGMQKYLRELQPTVFEDLIAMNALYRPGPMDYIPDFIDRKQGRKPISYDLPVMEKYLKETYGITVYQEQVMLLARLLANFTRGESDTLRKAMGKKLHDTLNYMKPKFISGGKKNGHDPDILEKIWGDWEKFASYAFNKSHATCYSWVAYQTAYLKANYPAEYMAAVLSRNINNITEITKFMDECRAMGILVLGPDVNESNLRFTVNAEGNIRFGLGAIKGVGEKAVEAIVDERLKNGSFKGIFDFVQRVNLSACTRKNVENMALAGAFDNFPELKREQFFAGNDKGEVFLDILMRYGTKFQADKLASENSLFGDGSMIEIATPEIPEAETWGDLEKLNKERELVGIYLSAHPLDEFSIVLEHVCNTKVTELGDLDALLGKDITLGGMVTGVRKGISRNGNPYGIAKIEDFSGSYEIPFWGKNWVEYQGYLIEGMFLYIRATCQEKTWGNTNAEGKRDPELKINSIQLLPDVKDELIEKITIHVPLEDLESTLITELSTLIKKTPGKAELFFKIQDKESNVELTLISQPLRLTIEKELLFYLQEERALSFTIN
;
A
#
# COMPACT_ATOMS: atom_id res chain seq x y z
N LEU A 1 -29.78 -8.47 10.87
CA LEU A 1 -29.84 -8.49 9.39
C LEU A 1 -31.22 -8.99 8.96
N LEU A 2 -31.68 -8.70 7.73
CA LEU A 2 -33.01 -9.11 7.24
C LEU A 2 -32.90 -10.14 6.11
N PHE A 3 -33.45 -11.34 6.32
CA PHE A 3 -33.48 -12.38 5.29
C PHE A 3 -34.33 -11.96 4.08
N GLU A 4 -35.43 -11.22 4.30
CA GLU A 4 -36.33 -10.79 3.24
C GLU A 4 -35.70 -9.82 2.25
N ARG A 5 -34.57 -9.21 2.61
CA ARG A 5 -33.79 -8.41 1.66
C ARG A 5 -33.04 -9.29 0.66
N PHE A 6 -32.59 -10.46 1.09
CA PHE A 6 -31.91 -11.45 0.26
C PHE A 6 -32.93 -12.25 -0.56
N LEU A 7 -33.91 -12.87 0.10
CA LEU A 7 -34.97 -13.64 -0.54
C LEU A 7 -36.34 -13.17 -0.05
N ASN A 8 -37.09 -12.52 -0.94
CA ASN A 8 -38.40 -11.98 -0.62
C ASN A 8 -39.50 -13.01 -1.01
N PRO A 9 -40.28 -13.54 -0.05
CA PRO A 9 -41.33 -14.53 -0.35
C PRO A 9 -42.43 -13.99 -1.28
N ASP A 10 -42.62 -12.68 -1.31
CA ASP A 10 -43.63 -12.02 -2.16
C ASP A 10 -43.13 -11.78 -3.60
N ARG A 11 -41.90 -12.22 -3.93
CA ARG A 11 -41.26 -12.03 -5.24
C ARG A 11 -40.65 -13.31 -5.78
N ILE A 12 -41.03 -13.67 -7.00
CA ILE A 12 -40.40 -14.77 -7.76
C ILE A 12 -39.19 -14.20 -8.49
N SER A 13 -38.03 -14.19 -7.82
CA SER A 13 -36.73 -13.91 -8.44
C SER A 13 -35.68 -14.83 -7.83
N LEU A 14 -34.80 -15.40 -8.65
CA LEU A 14 -33.68 -16.19 -8.13
C LEU A 14 -32.77 -15.32 -7.26
N PRO A 15 -32.24 -15.86 -6.15
CA PRO A 15 -31.21 -15.18 -5.36
C PRO A 15 -29.89 -15.13 -6.14
N ASP A 16 -29.18 -14.03 -6.01
CA ASP A 16 -27.78 -13.90 -6.47
C ASP A 16 -26.88 -14.12 -5.24
N ILE A 17 -25.94 -15.07 -5.34
CA ILE A 17 -25.05 -15.44 -4.23
C ILE A 17 -23.61 -15.20 -4.65
N ASP A 18 -23.03 -14.19 -4.03
CA ASP A 18 -21.64 -13.80 -4.19
C ASP A 18 -20.84 -14.37 -3.02
N VAL A 19 -19.75 -15.08 -3.32
CA VAL A 19 -18.88 -15.69 -2.31
C VAL A 19 -17.43 -15.28 -2.54
N ASP A 20 -16.83 -14.66 -1.52
CA ASP A 20 -15.43 -14.26 -1.50
C ASP A 20 -14.54 -15.44 -1.08
N PHE A 21 -13.49 -15.72 -1.85
CA PHE A 21 -12.46 -16.73 -1.57
C PHE A 21 -11.08 -16.07 -1.52
N ASP A 22 -10.11 -16.72 -0.86
CA ASP A 22 -8.71 -16.33 -1.04
C ASP A 22 -8.29 -16.54 -2.51
N ASP A 23 -7.43 -15.67 -3.03
CA ASP A 23 -7.10 -15.65 -4.46
C ASP A 23 -6.50 -16.99 -4.92
N ASP A 24 -5.69 -17.62 -4.04
CA ASP A 24 -5.00 -18.87 -4.32
C ASP A 24 -6.01 -20.04 -4.30
N GLY A 25 -6.93 -20.05 -3.33
CA GLY A 25 -7.95 -21.09 -3.14
C GLY A 25 -9.10 -21.05 -4.14
N ARG A 26 -9.38 -19.89 -4.75
CA ARG A 26 -10.51 -19.71 -5.67
C ARG A 26 -10.46 -20.66 -6.87
N GLY A 27 -9.27 -20.86 -7.44
CA GLY A 27 -9.06 -21.76 -8.58
C GLY A 27 -9.40 -23.22 -8.25
N GLU A 28 -9.00 -23.67 -7.06
CA GLU A 28 -9.29 -25.03 -6.58
C GLU A 28 -10.79 -25.25 -6.34
N VAL A 29 -11.49 -24.24 -5.83
CA VAL A 29 -12.96 -24.30 -5.67
C VAL A 29 -13.65 -24.40 -7.03
N LEU A 30 -13.26 -23.59 -8.01
CA LEU A 30 -13.81 -23.67 -9.37
C LEU A 30 -13.57 -25.02 -10.02
N LYS A 31 -12.37 -25.58 -9.86
CA LYS A 31 -12.02 -26.91 -10.32
C LYS A 31 -12.87 -27.99 -9.65
N TRP A 32 -13.09 -27.87 -8.34
CA TRP A 32 -13.97 -28.77 -7.60
C TRP A 32 -15.43 -28.69 -8.08
N VAL A 33 -15.96 -27.48 -8.29
CA VAL A 33 -17.32 -27.27 -8.83
C VAL A 33 -17.44 -27.93 -10.20
N THR A 34 -16.47 -27.69 -11.09
CA THR A 34 -16.43 -28.28 -12.44
C THR A 34 -16.42 -29.81 -12.38
N ASN A 35 -15.59 -30.39 -11.51
CA ASN A 35 -15.51 -31.84 -11.33
C ASN A 35 -16.78 -32.44 -10.72
N LYS A 36 -17.44 -31.72 -9.80
CA LYS A 36 -18.63 -32.19 -9.10
C LYS A 36 -19.86 -32.20 -9.99
N TYR A 37 -20.06 -31.15 -10.79
CA TYR A 37 -21.27 -30.98 -11.59
C TYR A 37 -21.12 -31.44 -13.04
N GLY A 38 -19.89 -31.60 -13.54
CA GLY A 38 -19.59 -31.95 -14.93
C GLY A 38 -19.13 -30.72 -15.71
N LYS A 39 -18.14 -30.89 -16.59
CA LYS A 39 -17.51 -29.79 -17.32
C LYS A 39 -18.47 -29.14 -18.32
N GLU A 40 -19.36 -29.93 -18.88
CA GLU A 40 -20.43 -29.52 -19.80
C GLU A 40 -21.55 -28.71 -19.13
N LYS A 41 -21.64 -28.78 -17.80
CA LYS A 41 -22.69 -28.12 -17.01
C LYS A 41 -22.21 -26.87 -16.28
N VAL A 42 -20.92 -26.54 -16.40
CA VAL A 42 -20.29 -25.40 -15.73
C VAL A 42 -19.56 -24.55 -16.78
N ALA A 43 -19.91 -23.27 -16.87
CA ALA A 43 -19.24 -22.33 -17.76
C ALA A 43 -19.07 -20.98 -17.06
N HIS A 44 -18.03 -20.26 -17.44
CA HIS A 44 -17.86 -18.88 -17.01
C HIS A 44 -18.74 -17.94 -17.84
N ILE A 45 -19.04 -16.77 -17.31
CA ILE A 45 -19.71 -15.72 -18.08
C ILE A 45 -18.68 -15.04 -19.00
N ILE A 46 -19.06 -14.70 -20.23
CA ILE A 46 -18.19 -13.91 -21.11
C ILE A 46 -18.19 -12.44 -20.73
N THR A 47 -17.03 -11.81 -20.90
CA THR A 47 -16.90 -10.36 -20.91
C THR A 47 -16.53 -9.87 -22.29
N TYR A 48 -17.22 -8.85 -22.74
CA TYR A 48 -16.87 -8.11 -23.95
C TYR A 48 -16.08 -6.86 -23.56
N GLY A 49 -14.77 -6.90 -23.79
CA GLY A 49 -13.91 -5.74 -23.64
C GLY A 49 -14.24 -4.71 -24.70
N THR A 50 -14.82 -3.58 -24.32
CA THR A 50 -15.12 -2.47 -25.25
C THR A 50 -13.96 -1.49 -25.33
N MET A 51 -13.83 -0.81 -26.47
CA MET A 51 -12.81 0.22 -26.65
C MET A 51 -13.13 1.47 -25.81
N ALA A 52 -12.46 1.61 -24.67
CA ALA A 52 -12.49 2.83 -23.87
C ALA A 52 -11.73 3.98 -24.55
N ALA A 53 -12.10 5.24 -24.25
CA ALA A 53 -11.56 6.45 -24.88
C ALA A 53 -10.03 6.45 -25.11
N LYS A 54 -9.24 6.18 -24.05
CA LYS A 54 -7.76 6.15 -24.13
C LYS A 54 -7.25 5.01 -25.02
N MET A 55 -7.89 3.83 -24.94
CA MET A 55 -7.51 2.67 -25.76
C MET A 55 -7.88 2.86 -27.22
N ALA A 56 -9.06 3.43 -27.51
CA ALA A 56 -9.49 3.74 -28.87
C ALA A 56 -8.48 4.64 -29.58
N ILE A 57 -7.96 5.67 -28.89
CA ILE A 57 -6.89 6.53 -29.43
C ILE A 57 -5.63 5.71 -29.75
N ARG A 58 -5.14 4.91 -28.79
CA ARG A 58 -3.89 4.15 -28.95
C ARG A 58 -3.96 3.10 -30.08
N ASP A 59 -5.07 2.37 -30.16
CA ASP A 59 -5.25 1.32 -31.17
C ASP A 59 -5.40 1.92 -32.57
N VAL A 60 -6.18 2.99 -32.73
CA VAL A 60 -6.30 3.71 -34.00
C VAL A 60 -4.97 4.35 -34.39
N ALA A 61 -4.27 4.98 -33.45
CA ALA A 61 -2.96 5.58 -33.68
C ALA A 61 -1.94 4.55 -34.21
N ARG A 62 -1.96 3.33 -33.68
CA ARG A 62 -1.11 2.23 -34.14
C ARG A 62 -1.40 1.85 -35.60
N VAL A 63 -2.68 1.78 -35.97
CA VAL A 63 -3.11 1.48 -37.35
C VAL A 63 -2.77 2.62 -38.30
N GLN A 64 -2.99 3.87 -37.87
CA GLN A 64 -2.64 5.08 -38.61
C GLN A 64 -1.12 5.33 -38.65
N LYS A 65 -0.32 4.57 -37.89
CA LYS A 65 1.14 4.75 -37.74
C LYS A 65 1.53 6.12 -37.18
N LEU A 66 0.69 6.70 -36.32
CA LEU A 66 1.05 7.86 -35.52
C LEU A 66 2.19 7.48 -34.55
N PRO A 67 3.23 8.31 -34.38
CA PRO A 67 4.31 8.02 -33.44
C PRO A 67 3.80 7.72 -32.03
N LEU A 68 4.40 6.73 -31.37
CA LEU A 68 3.97 6.25 -30.06
C LEU A 68 3.94 7.37 -29.00
N SER A 69 4.90 8.31 -29.07
CA SER A 69 4.96 9.49 -28.20
C SER A 69 3.73 10.38 -28.33
N GLU A 70 3.28 10.64 -29.56
CA GLU A 70 2.08 11.46 -29.84
C GLU A 70 0.80 10.72 -29.48
N ALA A 71 0.72 9.42 -29.78
CA ALA A 71 -0.40 8.58 -29.38
C ALA A 71 -0.59 8.57 -27.85
N GLU A 72 0.51 8.46 -27.11
CA GLU A 72 0.50 8.46 -25.65
C GLU A 72 0.18 9.85 -25.09
N ARG A 73 0.67 10.93 -25.73
CA ARG A 73 0.31 12.30 -25.38
C ARG A 73 -1.20 12.52 -25.51
N LEU A 74 -1.80 12.16 -26.64
CA LEU A 74 -3.25 12.31 -26.88
C LEU A 74 -4.08 11.47 -25.91
N ALA A 75 -3.67 10.23 -25.63
CA ALA A 75 -4.37 9.38 -24.66
C ALA A 75 -4.31 9.94 -23.23
N LYS A 76 -3.19 10.56 -22.82
CA LYS A 76 -3.03 11.18 -21.50
C LYS A 76 -3.86 12.45 -21.33
N LEU A 77 -4.24 13.14 -22.41
CA LEU A 77 -5.12 14.30 -22.34
C LEU A 77 -6.57 13.94 -22.00
N VAL A 78 -6.98 12.67 -22.14
CA VAL A 78 -8.33 12.24 -21.75
C VAL A 78 -8.42 12.20 -20.22
N PRO A 79 -9.32 12.98 -19.59
CA PRO A 79 -9.43 13.06 -18.14
C PRO A 79 -10.04 11.79 -17.54
N ASP A 80 -9.65 11.47 -16.31
CA ASP A 80 -10.20 10.32 -15.56
C ASP A 80 -11.57 10.60 -14.94
N ARG A 81 -12.04 11.85 -14.95
CA ARG A 81 -13.41 12.24 -14.57
C ARG A 81 -13.83 13.53 -15.27
N ILE A 82 -15.09 13.57 -15.71
CA ILE A 82 -15.73 14.78 -16.21
C ILE A 82 -16.92 15.09 -15.27
N PRO A 83 -16.97 16.24 -14.60
CA PRO A 83 -18.08 16.60 -13.71
C PRO A 83 -19.43 16.50 -14.43
N GLY A 84 -20.37 15.71 -13.87
CA GLY A 84 -21.75 15.59 -14.37
C GLY A 84 -21.93 14.88 -15.71
N LYS A 85 -20.86 14.36 -16.35
CA LYS A 85 -20.93 13.65 -17.64
C LYS A 85 -20.16 12.32 -17.60
N LYS A 86 -20.59 11.36 -18.42
CA LYS A 86 -19.86 10.10 -18.63
C LYS A 86 -18.57 10.37 -19.41
N ILE A 87 -17.50 9.67 -19.08
CA ILE A 87 -16.23 9.75 -19.82
C ILE A 87 -16.42 9.02 -21.15
N ASN A 88 -16.36 9.79 -22.24
CA ASN A 88 -16.29 9.32 -23.61
C ASN A 88 -15.49 10.34 -24.43
N LEU A 89 -15.03 9.98 -25.62
CA LEU A 89 -14.20 10.87 -26.44
C LEU A 89 -14.92 12.17 -26.80
N ALA A 90 -16.23 12.12 -27.07
CA ALA A 90 -17.00 13.31 -27.38
C ALA A 90 -16.99 14.35 -26.24
N ASN A 91 -17.28 13.92 -25.02
CA ASN A 91 -17.28 14.77 -23.84
C ASN A 91 -15.85 15.20 -23.45
N ALA A 92 -14.85 14.33 -23.64
CA ALA A 92 -13.45 14.66 -23.37
C ALA A 92 -12.93 15.75 -24.33
N ILE A 93 -13.27 15.66 -25.63
CA ILE A 93 -12.93 16.68 -26.63
C ILE A 93 -13.68 18.00 -26.35
N GLU A 94 -14.93 17.94 -25.88
CA GLU A 94 -15.66 19.12 -25.44
C GLU A 94 -15.03 19.74 -24.19
N TYR A 95 -14.53 18.94 -23.26
CA TYR A 95 -13.99 19.42 -21.99
C TYR A 95 -12.54 19.93 -22.09
N VAL A 96 -11.69 19.28 -22.90
CA VAL A 96 -10.24 19.54 -22.97
C VAL A 96 -9.89 20.30 -24.26
N PRO A 97 -9.44 21.58 -24.16
CA PRO A 97 -9.10 22.40 -25.32
C PRO A 97 -8.04 21.79 -26.24
N GLU A 98 -7.04 21.11 -25.68
CA GLU A 98 -5.96 20.47 -26.44
C GLU A 98 -6.45 19.31 -27.32
N LEU A 99 -7.44 18.54 -26.84
CA LEU A 99 -8.07 17.47 -27.63
C LEU A 99 -8.92 18.05 -28.76
N ARG A 100 -9.60 19.18 -28.51
CA ARG A 100 -10.34 19.90 -29.55
C ARG A 100 -9.43 20.47 -30.63
N ALA A 101 -8.29 21.02 -30.22
CA ALA A 101 -7.27 21.49 -31.15
C ALA A 101 -6.68 20.33 -31.98
N ALA A 102 -6.48 19.16 -31.37
CA ALA A 102 -6.04 17.97 -32.07
C ALA A 102 -7.10 17.43 -33.06
N GLU A 103 -8.39 17.45 -32.69
CA GLU A 103 -9.50 17.07 -33.60
C GLU A 103 -9.62 18.05 -34.78
N SER A 104 -9.22 19.31 -34.61
CA SER A 104 -9.24 20.35 -35.65
C SER A 104 -7.85 20.62 -36.25
N SER A 105 -6.88 19.73 -36.02
CA SER A 105 -5.49 19.95 -36.43
C SER A 105 -5.36 19.96 -37.96
N ASN A 106 -4.43 20.78 -38.46
CA ASN A 106 -4.01 20.76 -39.87
C ASN A 106 -3.21 19.50 -40.22
N ASP A 107 -2.69 18.78 -39.22
CA ASP A 107 -2.07 17.47 -39.41
C ASP A 107 -3.17 16.41 -39.63
N PRO A 108 -3.28 15.84 -40.85
CA PRO A 108 -4.29 14.83 -41.16
C PRO A 108 -4.17 13.60 -40.28
N LEU A 109 -2.96 13.23 -39.86
CA LEU A 109 -2.73 12.00 -39.10
C LEU A 109 -3.34 12.09 -37.69
N VAL A 110 -3.15 13.23 -37.02
CA VAL A 110 -3.70 13.51 -35.68
C VAL A 110 -5.22 13.67 -35.74
N ARG A 111 -5.71 14.44 -36.71
CA ARG A 111 -7.13 14.67 -36.95
C ARG A 111 -7.88 13.37 -37.21
N ASP A 112 -7.39 12.59 -38.17
CA ASP A 112 -8.05 11.37 -38.61
C ASP A 112 -7.97 10.28 -37.52
N THR A 113 -6.87 10.23 -36.75
CA THR A 113 -6.77 9.35 -35.57
C THR A 113 -7.88 9.63 -34.56
N LEU A 114 -8.12 10.89 -34.18
CA LEU A 114 -9.19 11.22 -33.23
C LEU A 114 -10.60 10.99 -33.81
N LYS A 115 -10.79 11.30 -35.09
CA LYS A 115 -12.05 11.04 -35.79
C LYS A 115 -12.40 9.55 -35.76
N TYR A 116 -11.47 8.68 -36.15
CA TYR A 116 -11.72 7.23 -36.16
C TYR A 116 -11.79 6.65 -34.74
N ALA A 117 -11.00 7.16 -33.79
CA ALA A 117 -11.10 6.73 -32.39
C ALA A 117 -12.50 7.01 -31.82
N LYS A 118 -13.09 8.17 -32.12
CA LYS A 118 -14.46 8.55 -31.72
C LYS A 118 -15.53 7.64 -32.35
N MET A 119 -15.30 7.17 -33.58
CA MET A 119 -16.21 6.23 -34.26
C MET A 119 -16.08 4.80 -33.71
N LEU A 120 -14.89 4.43 -33.24
CA LEU A 120 -14.59 3.07 -32.78
C LEU A 120 -14.79 2.88 -31.27
N GLU A 121 -14.84 3.96 -30.50
CA GLU A 121 -15.15 3.94 -29.07
C GLU A 121 -16.47 3.19 -28.79
N GLY A 122 -16.45 2.32 -27.79
CA GLY A 122 -17.61 1.52 -27.38
C GLY A 122 -17.81 0.24 -28.19
N ASN A 123 -17.10 0.04 -29.31
CA ASN A 123 -17.14 -1.24 -30.02
C ASN A 123 -16.41 -2.33 -29.23
N VAL A 124 -16.85 -3.57 -29.42
CA VAL A 124 -16.22 -4.77 -28.84
C VAL A 124 -14.87 -4.98 -29.50
N ARG A 125 -13.82 -5.11 -28.69
CA ARG A 125 -12.44 -5.30 -29.11
C ARG A 125 -11.99 -6.75 -28.96
N ASN A 126 -12.33 -7.35 -27.82
CA ASN A 126 -11.91 -8.69 -27.46
C ASN A 126 -12.93 -9.33 -26.53
N THR A 127 -12.91 -10.66 -26.52
CA THR A 127 -13.60 -11.47 -25.54
C THR A 127 -12.65 -11.82 -24.40
N GLY A 128 -13.20 -12.00 -23.21
CA GLY A 128 -12.46 -12.45 -22.04
C GLY A 128 -13.40 -13.20 -21.09
N VAL A 129 -12.83 -13.82 -20.07
CA VAL A 129 -13.57 -14.51 -19.04
C VAL A 129 -14.02 -13.50 -17.97
N HIS A 130 -15.31 -13.52 -17.58
CA HIS A 130 -15.80 -12.71 -16.48
C HIS A 130 -15.04 -13.05 -15.21
N ALA A 131 -14.58 -12.00 -14.52
CA ALA A 131 -13.68 -12.18 -13.40
C ALA A 131 -14.27 -13.08 -12.32
N CYS A 132 -15.57 -13.08 -12.07
CA CYS A 132 -16.16 -13.83 -10.95
C CYS A 132 -17.30 -14.78 -11.36
N GLY A 133 -17.89 -14.57 -12.53
CA GLY A 133 -19.21 -15.08 -12.84
C GLY A 133 -19.17 -16.47 -13.44
N THR A 134 -19.82 -17.42 -12.77
CA THR A 134 -19.90 -18.82 -13.18
C THR A 134 -21.35 -19.27 -13.18
N ILE A 135 -21.75 -19.95 -14.25
CA ILE A 135 -23.06 -20.57 -14.42
C ILE A 135 -22.95 -22.04 -14.05
N ILE A 136 -23.91 -22.52 -13.25
CA ILE A 136 -24.05 -23.93 -12.89
C ILE A 136 -25.43 -24.40 -13.33
N CYS A 137 -25.46 -25.31 -14.30
CA CYS A 137 -26.69 -25.87 -14.85
C CYS A 137 -26.97 -27.28 -14.32
N ARG A 138 -28.25 -27.67 -14.35
CA ARG A 138 -28.67 -29.06 -14.08
C ARG A 138 -28.36 -29.98 -15.28
N ASP A 139 -28.62 -29.44 -16.47
CA ASP A 139 -28.46 -30.09 -17.77
C ASP A 139 -27.23 -29.49 -18.49
N ASP A 140 -26.92 -29.92 -19.71
CA ASP A 140 -25.81 -29.34 -20.49
C ASP A 140 -26.08 -27.86 -20.76
N ILE A 141 -25.08 -26.99 -20.59
CA ILE A 141 -25.24 -25.54 -20.79
C ILE A 141 -25.66 -25.24 -22.23
N THR A 142 -25.20 -26.04 -23.19
CA THR A 142 -25.49 -25.85 -24.62
C THR A 142 -26.96 -25.98 -24.98
N ASP A 143 -27.77 -26.66 -24.16
CA ASP A 143 -29.22 -26.78 -24.34
C ASP A 143 -29.95 -25.45 -24.03
N TRP A 144 -29.31 -24.57 -23.26
CA TRP A 144 -29.92 -23.33 -22.75
C TRP A 144 -29.34 -22.08 -23.39
N VAL A 145 -28.00 -22.03 -23.52
CA VAL A 145 -27.29 -20.85 -24.02
C VAL A 145 -26.12 -21.24 -24.93
N PRO A 146 -25.85 -20.43 -25.98
CA PRO A 146 -24.67 -20.64 -26.80
C PRO A 146 -23.39 -20.44 -25.98
N ILE A 147 -22.44 -21.35 -26.17
CA ILE A 147 -21.12 -21.31 -25.52
C ILE A 147 -20.01 -20.95 -26.52
N SER A 148 -18.89 -20.52 -25.98
CA SER A 148 -17.63 -20.28 -26.69
C SER A 148 -16.47 -20.72 -25.80
N THR A 149 -15.25 -20.59 -26.32
CA THR A 149 -14.02 -20.74 -25.53
C THR A 149 -13.30 -19.40 -25.45
N ALA A 150 -12.82 -19.04 -24.28
CA ALA A 150 -11.93 -17.90 -24.09
C ALA A 150 -10.66 -18.36 -23.37
N ASP A 151 -9.55 -17.69 -23.65
CA ASP A 151 -8.31 -17.90 -22.92
C ASP A 151 -8.42 -17.22 -21.56
N ASP A 152 -8.24 -17.99 -20.49
CA ASP A 152 -8.11 -17.46 -19.14
C ASP A 152 -6.73 -16.79 -18.97
N LYS A 153 -6.51 -16.08 -17.85
CA LYS A 153 -5.25 -15.38 -17.53
C LYS A 153 -4.01 -16.28 -17.60
N ASN A 154 -4.18 -17.58 -17.39
CA ASN A 154 -3.12 -18.59 -17.45
C ASN A 154 -2.92 -19.20 -18.85
N GLY A 155 -3.66 -18.72 -19.86
CA GLY A 155 -3.60 -19.23 -21.23
C GLY A 155 -4.37 -20.55 -21.45
N GLU A 156 -5.13 -21.01 -20.46
CA GLU A 156 -6.00 -22.18 -20.59
C GLU A 156 -7.34 -21.81 -21.23
N LYS A 157 -7.81 -22.64 -22.17
CA LYS A 157 -9.12 -22.46 -22.79
C LYS A 157 -10.23 -22.94 -21.88
N VAL A 158 -11.05 -22.01 -21.40
CA VAL A 158 -12.21 -22.30 -20.55
C VAL A 158 -13.51 -22.10 -21.32
N LEU A 159 -14.56 -22.81 -20.91
CA LEU A 159 -15.90 -22.64 -21.45
C LEU A 159 -16.48 -21.33 -20.94
N VAL A 160 -16.98 -20.51 -21.86
CA VAL A 160 -17.69 -19.26 -21.56
C VAL A 160 -19.06 -19.25 -22.24
N THR A 161 -20.05 -18.60 -21.64
CA THR A 161 -21.30 -18.26 -22.32
C THR A 161 -21.04 -17.29 -23.48
N GLN A 162 -21.95 -17.11 -24.45
CA GLN A 162 -21.88 -15.97 -25.37
C GLN A 162 -22.75 -14.80 -24.91
N TYR A 163 -23.64 -15.01 -23.95
CA TYR A 163 -24.41 -13.94 -23.32
C TYR A 163 -23.64 -13.35 -22.13
N GLU A 164 -23.54 -12.03 -22.11
CA GLU A 164 -22.95 -11.27 -21.02
C GLU A 164 -23.91 -11.12 -19.82
N GLY A 165 -23.38 -10.66 -18.68
CA GLY A 165 -24.04 -10.68 -17.36
C GLY A 165 -25.51 -10.24 -17.32
N SER A 166 -25.87 -9.11 -17.94
CA SER A 166 -27.26 -8.63 -17.91
C SER A 166 -28.23 -9.52 -18.69
N VAL A 167 -27.76 -10.15 -19.78
CA VAL A 167 -28.58 -10.98 -20.65
C VAL A 167 -28.68 -12.40 -20.11
N ILE A 168 -27.60 -12.92 -19.51
CA ILE A 168 -27.60 -14.28 -18.95
C ILE A 168 -28.55 -14.39 -17.74
N GLU A 169 -28.73 -13.33 -16.95
CA GLU A 169 -29.67 -13.31 -15.83
C GLU A 169 -31.13 -13.50 -16.28
N ASP A 170 -31.50 -12.98 -17.46
CA ASP A 170 -32.84 -13.13 -18.03
C ASP A 170 -33.13 -14.56 -18.52
N THR A 171 -32.10 -15.40 -18.71
CA THR A 171 -32.26 -16.81 -19.14
C THR A 171 -32.79 -17.72 -18.04
N GLY A 172 -32.78 -17.26 -16.78
CA GLY A 172 -33.20 -18.05 -15.62
C GLY A 172 -32.18 -19.08 -15.15
N LEU A 173 -30.95 -19.04 -15.70
CA LEU A 173 -29.84 -19.85 -15.21
C LEU A 173 -29.29 -19.31 -13.89
N ILE A 174 -28.82 -20.22 -13.04
CA ILE A 174 -28.24 -19.86 -11.75
C ILE A 174 -26.83 -19.35 -11.99
N LYS A 175 -26.64 -18.07 -11.69
CA LYS A 175 -25.35 -17.39 -11.62
C LYS A 175 -24.81 -17.49 -10.19
N MET A 176 -23.53 -17.79 -10.08
CA MET A 176 -22.77 -17.70 -8.84
C MET A 176 -21.49 -16.91 -9.11
N ASP A 177 -21.21 -15.92 -8.27
CA ASP A 177 -19.98 -15.16 -8.34
C ASP A 177 -18.96 -15.71 -7.33
N PHE A 178 -17.88 -16.27 -7.85
CA PHE A 178 -16.70 -16.69 -7.08
C PHE A 178 -15.69 -15.54 -7.11
N LEU A 179 -15.64 -14.72 -6.08
CA LEU A 179 -14.74 -13.55 -6.02
C LEU A 179 -13.39 -13.94 -5.42
N GLY A 180 -12.30 -13.41 -5.98
CA GLY A 180 -10.98 -13.49 -5.37
C GLY A 180 -10.77 -12.24 -4.51
N LEU A 181 -10.63 -12.43 -3.20
CA LEU A 181 -10.40 -11.37 -2.24
C LEU A 181 -9.00 -11.51 -1.63
N LYS A 182 -8.10 -10.64 -2.09
CA LYS A 182 -6.73 -10.52 -1.59
C LYS A 182 -6.63 -10.48 -0.06
N THR A 183 -7.56 -9.79 0.60
CA THR A 183 -7.62 -9.68 2.07
C THR A 183 -7.72 -11.04 2.76
N LEU A 184 -8.53 -11.98 2.24
CA LEU A 184 -8.62 -13.33 2.81
C LEU A 184 -7.29 -14.08 2.69
N SER A 185 -6.55 -13.81 1.61
CA SER A 185 -5.21 -14.36 1.42
C SER A 185 -4.21 -13.77 2.42
N ILE A 186 -4.30 -12.46 2.73
CA ILE A 186 -3.50 -11.82 3.79
C ILE A 186 -3.80 -12.47 5.14
N ILE A 187 -5.08 -12.66 5.48
CA ILE A 187 -5.50 -13.30 6.73
C ILE A 187 -4.92 -14.72 6.84
N LYS A 188 -5.07 -15.52 5.78
CA LYS A 188 -4.53 -16.89 5.71
C LYS A 188 -3.02 -16.93 5.92
N GLU A 189 -2.29 -16.02 5.29
CA GLU A 189 -0.84 -15.90 5.46
C GLU A 189 -0.45 -15.41 6.86
N ALA A 190 -1.19 -14.46 7.43
CA ALA A 190 -0.94 -13.97 8.78
C ALA A 190 -1.11 -15.10 9.82
N VAL A 191 -2.18 -15.89 9.72
CA VAL A 191 -2.40 -17.05 10.60
C VAL A 191 -1.28 -18.10 10.43
N ALA A 192 -0.82 -18.34 9.19
CA ALA A 192 0.32 -19.23 8.94
C ALA A 192 1.62 -18.69 9.57
N ASN A 193 1.88 -17.39 9.46
CA ASN A 193 3.04 -16.74 10.07
C ASN A 193 3.01 -16.78 11.60
N ILE A 194 1.84 -16.63 12.21
CA ILE A 194 1.65 -16.76 13.68
C ILE A 194 1.95 -18.19 14.13
N LYS A 195 1.49 -19.19 13.37
CA LYS A 195 1.79 -20.59 13.67
C LYS A 195 3.29 -20.90 13.53
N LEU A 196 3.95 -20.35 12.51
CA LEU A 196 5.38 -20.56 12.27
C LEU A 196 6.26 -19.90 13.34
N SER A 197 5.96 -18.67 13.70
CA SER A 197 6.78 -17.87 14.63
C SER A 197 6.53 -18.22 16.10
N LYS A 198 5.24 -18.30 16.50
CA LYS A 198 4.82 -18.46 17.89
C LYS A 198 4.29 -19.85 18.23
N GLY A 199 4.07 -20.71 17.24
CA GLY A 199 3.45 -22.03 17.45
C GLY A 199 1.96 -21.97 17.79
N ILE A 200 1.33 -20.81 17.69
CA ILE A 200 -0.08 -20.59 18.05
C ILE A 200 -0.96 -20.86 16.83
N SER A 201 -1.99 -21.69 16.99
CA SER A 201 -3.03 -21.88 15.97
C SER A 201 -4.23 -21.01 16.33
N ILE A 202 -4.53 -20.03 15.49
CA ILE A 202 -5.69 -19.14 15.65
C ILE A 202 -6.77 -19.57 14.68
N ASP A 203 -7.98 -19.73 15.18
CA ASP A 203 -9.17 -19.76 14.34
C ASP A 203 -9.67 -18.31 14.16
N ILE A 204 -9.65 -17.83 12.93
CA ILE A 204 -10.01 -16.45 12.62
C ILE A 204 -11.53 -16.20 12.68
N ASP A 205 -12.33 -17.26 12.57
CA ASP A 205 -13.79 -17.15 12.60
C ASP A 205 -14.33 -17.09 14.03
N GLU A 206 -13.51 -17.46 15.03
CA GLU A 206 -13.88 -17.47 16.45
C GLU A 206 -13.25 -16.33 17.28
N ILE A 207 -12.65 -15.32 16.64
CA ILE A 207 -12.02 -14.20 17.37
C ILE A 207 -13.05 -13.35 18.17
N PRO A 208 -12.68 -12.81 19.33
CA PRO A 208 -13.57 -11.98 20.14
C PRO A 208 -13.90 -10.66 19.44
N ILE A 209 -15.19 -10.29 19.42
CA ILE A 209 -15.70 -9.05 18.80
C ILE A 209 -15.51 -7.79 19.67
N ASP A 210 -15.14 -7.98 20.93
CA ASP A 210 -14.98 -6.97 21.97
C ASP A 210 -13.52 -6.74 22.39
N ASP A 211 -12.55 -7.10 21.54
CA ASP A 211 -11.11 -6.99 21.83
C ASP A 211 -10.67 -5.52 22.01
N PRO A 212 -10.20 -5.12 23.21
CA PRO A 212 -9.80 -3.74 23.48
C PRO A 212 -8.63 -3.26 22.63
N ALA A 213 -7.68 -4.14 22.30
CA ALA A 213 -6.51 -3.76 21.49
C ALA A 213 -6.92 -3.36 20.06
N THR A 214 -7.87 -4.10 19.48
CA THR A 214 -8.45 -3.80 18.17
C THR A 214 -9.17 -2.45 18.14
N TYR A 215 -10.02 -2.15 19.13
CA TYR A 215 -10.71 -0.85 19.19
C TYR A 215 -9.75 0.31 19.45
N LYS A 216 -8.68 0.09 20.23
CA LYS A 216 -7.63 1.09 20.44
C LYS A 216 -6.92 1.42 19.12
N LEU A 217 -6.59 0.41 18.30
CA LEU A 217 -5.99 0.61 16.98
C LEU A 217 -6.86 1.49 16.08
N TYR A 218 -8.17 1.23 16.02
CA TYR A 218 -9.11 2.06 15.27
C TYR A 218 -9.23 3.47 15.84
N SER A 219 -9.33 3.60 17.17
CA SER A 219 -9.45 4.89 17.87
C SER A 219 -8.21 5.78 17.71
N GLU A 220 -7.03 5.19 17.54
CA GLU A 220 -5.80 5.91 17.23
C GLU A 220 -5.65 6.22 15.73
N GLY A 221 -6.51 5.65 14.88
CA GLY A 221 -6.42 5.80 13.42
C GLY A 221 -5.25 5.04 12.79
N LYS A 222 -4.67 4.05 13.49
CA LYS A 222 -3.52 3.25 13.02
C LYS A 222 -3.94 2.12 12.08
N THR A 223 -4.75 2.45 11.07
CA THR A 223 -5.43 1.48 10.19
C THR A 223 -4.71 1.22 8.87
N VAL A 224 -3.47 1.69 8.70
CA VAL A 224 -2.66 1.39 7.51
C VAL A 224 -2.49 -0.12 7.37
N GLY A 225 -2.80 -0.67 6.19
CA GLY A 225 -2.77 -2.12 5.95
C GLY A 225 -3.96 -2.90 6.49
N THR A 226 -5.03 -2.24 6.97
CA THR A 226 -6.29 -2.90 7.38
C THR A 226 -7.37 -2.71 6.33
N PHE A 227 -8.21 -3.72 6.11
CA PHE A 227 -9.18 -3.67 5.01
C PHE A 227 -10.22 -2.55 5.17
N GLN A 228 -10.58 -1.86 4.07
CA GLN A 228 -11.55 -0.75 3.97
C GLN A 228 -11.24 0.55 4.74
N PHE A 229 -10.44 0.52 5.81
CA PHE A 229 -10.26 1.66 6.71
C PHE A 229 -8.93 2.43 6.55
N GLU A 230 -8.16 2.20 5.49
CA GLU A 230 -6.80 2.76 5.35
C GLU A 230 -6.71 4.24 4.99
N SER A 231 -7.75 4.81 4.36
CA SER A 231 -7.63 6.17 3.78
C SER A 231 -7.46 7.24 4.87
N ALA A 232 -6.64 8.26 4.61
CA ALA A 232 -6.34 9.31 5.58
C ALA A 232 -7.60 10.03 6.12
N GLY A 233 -8.60 10.27 5.27
CA GLY A 233 -9.88 10.84 5.71
C GLY A 233 -10.67 9.89 6.62
N MET A 234 -10.63 8.58 6.38
CA MET A 234 -11.26 7.59 7.24
C MET A 234 -10.54 7.53 8.60
N GLN A 235 -9.20 7.53 8.61
CA GLN A 235 -8.40 7.57 9.83
C GLN A 235 -8.69 8.81 10.69
N LYS A 236 -8.89 9.97 10.05
CA LYS A 236 -9.33 11.18 10.74
C LYS A 236 -10.68 10.95 11.44
N TYR A 237 -11.69 10.48 10.72
CA TYR A 237 -13.01 10.27 11.31
C TYR A 237 -13.03 9.17 12.38
N LEU A 238 -12.22 8.11 12.24
CA LEU A 238 -12.11 7.09 13.27
C LEU A 238 -11.52 7.65 14.58
N ARG A 239 -10.51 8.52 14.49
CA ARG A 239 -9.95 9.24 15.66
C ARG A 239 -10.98 10.14 16.33
N GLU A 240 -11.83 10.80 15.55
CA GLU A 240 -12.91 11.62 16.11
C GLU A 240 -14.06 10.78 16.68
N LEU A 241 -14.36 9.64 16.06
CA LEU A 241 -15.43 8.73 16.45
C LEU A 241 -15.13 7.94 17.72
N GLN A 242 -13.86 7.58 17.95
CA GLN A 242 -13.43 6.68 19.05
C GLN A 242 -14.31 5.40 19.10
N PRO A 243 -14.29 4.53 18.06
CA PRO A 243 -15.13 3.35 17.99
C PRO A 243 -14.97 2.44 19.22
N THR A 244 -16.09 2.05 19.83
CA THR A 244 -16.11 1.21 21.06
C THR A 244 -16.92 -0.07 20.87
N VAL A 245 -17.74 -0.16 19.82
CA VAL A 245 -18.57 -1.32 19.50
C VAL A 245 -18.49 -1.62 18.00
N PHE A 246 -18.80 -2.85 17.61
CA PHE A 246 -18.68 -3.29 16.23
C PHE A 246 -19.62 -2.52 15.28
N GLU A 247 -20.81 -2.14 15.75
CA GLU A 247 -21.79 -1.36 15.01
C GLU A 247 -21.24 -0.01 14.51
N ASP A 248 -20.31 0.60 15.26
CA ASP A 248 -19.65 1.84 14.83
C ASP A 248 -18.85 1.63 13.54
N LEU A 249 -18.17 0.48 13.41
CA LEU A 249 -17.40 0.13 12.21
C LEU A 249 -18.33 -0.14 11.03
N ILE A 250 -19.47 -0.79 11.24
CA ILE A 250 -20.49 -1.01 10.20
C ILE A 250 -21.03 0.33 9.69
N ALA A 251 -21.34 1.25 10.60
CA ALA A 251 -21.85 2.58 10.25
C ALA A 251 -20.81 3.41 9.50
N MET A 252 -19.55 3.43 9.95
CA MET A 252 -18.49 4.16 9.27
C MET A 252 -18.23 3.65 7.86
N ASN A 253 -18.20 2.33 7.67
CA ASN A 253 -18.07 1.72 6.35
C ASN A 253 -19.22 2.13 5.41
N ALA A 254 -20.45 2.26 5.93
CA ALA A 254 -21.61 2.69 5.16
C ALA A 254 -21.64 4.21 4.86
N LEU A 255 -21.14 5.04 5.78
CA LEU A 255 -21.21 6.50 5.71
C LEU A 255 -20.04 7.13 4.94
N TYR A 256 -18.85 6.52 4.95
CA TYR A 256 -17.65 7.06 4.31
C TYR A 256 -17.66 6.89 2.79
N ARG A 257 -18.54 7.63 2.12
CA ARG A 257 -18.64 7.73 0.66
C ARG A 257 -19.18 9.10 0.23
N PRO A 258 -18.91 9.54 -1.01
CA PRO A 258 -19.39 10.82 -1.50
C PRO A 258 -20.93 10.96 -1.38
N GLY A 259 -21.40 11.99 -0.67
CA GLY A 259 -22.81 12.19 -0.33
C GLY A 259 -23.08 12.02 1.17
N PRO A 260 -23.14 10.79 1.71
CA PRO A 260 -23.41 10.59 3.13
C PRO A 260 -22.25 10.98 4.06
N MET A 261 -21.05 11.27 3.53
CA MET A 261 -19.92 11.81 4.31
C MET A 261 -20.29 13.06 5.12
N ASP A 262 -21.21 13.89 4.63
CA ASP A 262 -21.66 15.11 5.30
C ASP A 262 -22.37 14.83 6.64
N TYR A 263 -22.85 13.60 6.86
CA TYR A 263 -23.51 13.18 8.09
C TYR A 263 -22.54 12.56 9.11
N ILE A 264 -21.29 12.27 8.74
CA ILE A 264 -20.30 11.71 9.67
C ILE A 264 -20.08 12.63 10.88
N PRO A 265 -19.94 13.97 10.72
CA PRO A 265 -19.82 14.86 11.89
C PRO A 265 -21.01 14.76 12.84
N ASP A 266 -22.25 14.74 12.32
CA ASP A 266 -23.45 14.61 13.15
C ASP A 266 -23.52 13.25 13.87
N PHE A 267 -23.10 12.17 13.19
CA PHE A 267 -22.99 10.84 13.78
C PHE A 267 -21.99 10.81 14.94
N ILE A 268 -20.81 11.41 14.74
CA ILE A 268 -19.77 11.50 15.76
C ILE A 268 -20.24 12.37 16.93
N ASP A 269 -20.82 13.54 16.67
CA ASP A 269 -21.28 14.46 17.73
C ASP A 269 -22.35 13.84 18.63
N ARG A 270 -23.27 13.07 18.04
CA ARG A 270 -24.28 12.35 18.81
C ARG A 270 -23.68 11.23 19.64
N LYS A 271 -22.74 10.48 19.09
CA LYS A 271 -22.05 9.41 19.82
C LYS A 271 -21.23 9.97 20.99
N GLN A 272 -20.48 11.05 20.76
CA GLN A 272 -19.63 11.70 21.75
C GLN A 272 -20.43 12.52 22.79
N GLY A 273 -21.76 12.55 22.68
CA GLY A 273 -22.62 13.31 23.58
C GLY A 273 -22.52 14.84 23.42
N ARG A 274 -21.88 15.32 22.33
CA ARG A 274 -21.82 16.75 21.98
C ARG A 274 -23.15 17.27 21.46
N LYS A 275 -23.98 16.38 20.92
CA LYS A 275 -25.35 16.67 20.45
C LYS A 275 -26.33 15.63 21.01
N PRO A 276 -27.55 16.03 21.42
CA PRO A 276 -28.55 15.07 21.90
C PRO A 276 -29.00 14.14 20.76
N ILE A 277 -29.21 12.87 21.09
CA ILE A 277 -29.83 11.89 20.19
C ILE A 277 -31.33 12.19 20.16
N SER A 278 -31.82 12.73 19.04
CA SER A 278 -33.24 13.01 18.82
C SER A 278 -33.85 12.02 17.84
N TYR A 279 -35.06 11.56 18.15
CA TYR A 279 -35.90 10.77 17.25
C TYR A 279 -37.17 11.57 16.92
N ASP A 280 -37.57 11.59 15.65
CA ASP A 280 -38.79 12.29 15.21
C ASP A 280 -40.04 11.71 15.87
N LEU A 281 -40.06 10.38 16.06
CA LEU A 281 -41.07 9.67 16.84
C LEU A 281 -40.37 8.72 17.82
N PRO A 282 -40.82 8.61 19.09
CA PRO A 282 -40.20 7.72 20.08
C PRO A 282 -40.08 6.27 19.63
N VAL A 283 -41.05 5.78 18.85
CA VAL A 283 -41.05 4.41 18.31
C VAL A 283 -39.88 4.11 17.37
N MET A 284 -39.25 5.14 16.78
CA MET A 284 -38.12 4.98 15.87
C MET A 284 -36.82 4.58 16.58
N GLU A 285 -36.73 4.83 17.90
CA GLU A 285 -35.56 4.45 18.71
C GLU A 285 -35.22 2.96 18.54
N LYS A 286 -36.24 2.10 18.45
CA LYS A 286 -36.07 0.64 18.29
C LYS A 286 -35.12 0.23 17.16
N TYR A 287 -35.12 0.97 16.05
CA TYR A 287 -34.30 0.63 14.86
C TYR A 287 -33.18 1.64 14.59
N LEU A 288 -33.23 2.82 15.19
CA LEU A 288 -32.22 3.88 15.00
C LEU A 288 -31.28 4.04 16.20
N LYS A 289 -31.47 3.30 17.30
CA LYS A 289 -30.58 3.36 18.47
C LYS A 289 -29.13 3.04 18.12
N GLU A 290 -28.92 2.00 17.31
CA GLU A 290 -27.59 1.56 16.85
C GLU A 290 -26.87 2.57 15.95
N THR A 291 -27.59 3.56 15.39
CA THR A 291 -27.03 4.60 14.52
C THR A 291 -27.28 5.99 15.09
N TYR A 292 -27.46 6.10 16.41
CA TYR A 292 -27.61 7.36 17.12
C TYR A 292 -28.71 8.27 16.55
N GLY A 293 -29.82 7.68 16.08
CA GLY A 293 -30.96 8.42 15.52
C GLY A 293 -30.81 8.84 14.05
N ILE A 294 -29.75 8.43 13.36
CA ILE A 294 -29.52 8.72 11.94
C ILE A 294 -29.92 7.51 11.10
N THR A 295 -30.64 7.72 10.00
CA THR A 295 -30.99 6.62 9.08
C THR A 295 -29.83 6.36 8.13
N VAL A 296 -29.18 5.20 8.27
CA VAL A 296 -27.98 4.82 7.49
C VAL A 296 -28.30 3.66 6.54
N TYR A 297 -29.10 2.70 7.00
CA TYR A 297 -29.29 1.43 6.31
C TYR A 297 -30.63 1.32 5.58
N GLN A 298 -30.63 0.60 4.46
CA GLN A 298 -31.83 0.22 3.71
C GLN A 298 -32.80 -0.58 4.60
N GLU A 299 -32.25 -1.47 5.43
CA GLU A 299 -32.99 -2.31 6.36
C GLU A 299 -33.71 -1.49 7.43
N GLN A 300 -33.12 -0.37 7.88
CA GLN A 300 -33.78 0.56 8.81
C GLN A 300 -35.02 1.17 8.17
N VAL A 301 -34.92 1.64 6.93
CA VAL A 301 -36.08 2.18 6.18
C VAL A 301 -37.17 1.12 6.03
N MET A 302 -36.81 -0.12 5.70
CA MET A 302 -37.78 -1.22 5.57
C MET A 302 -38.49 -1.49 6.90
N LEU A 303 -37.75 -1.57 8.00
CA LEU A 303 -38.30 -1.84 9.33
C LEU A 303 -39.14 -0.69 9.86
N LEU A 304 -38.71 0.55 9.64
CA LEU A 304 -39.46 1.74 10.02
C LEU A 304 -40.74 1.90 9.19
N ALA A 305 -40.73 1.59 7.89
CA ALA A 305 -41.96 1.63 7.09
C ALA A 305 -43.01 0.62 7.57
N ARG A 306 -42.56 -0.56 8.02
CA ARG A 306 -43.42 -1.57 8.65
C ARG A 306 -43.96 -1.08 9.99
N LEU A 307 -43.10 -0.49 10.83
CA LEU A 307 -43.47 -0.03 12.16
C LEU A 307 -44.39 1.19 12.15
N LEU A 308 -44.07 2.19 11.33
CA LEU A 308 -44.78 3.46 11.28
C LEU A 308 -46.07 3.34 10.49
N ALA A 309 -46.07 2.65 9.34
CA ALA A 309 -47.19 2.66 8.39
C ALA A 309 -47.81 1.28 8.11
N ASN A 310 -47.44 0.22 8.85
CA ASN A 310 -47.90 -1.15 8.66
C ASN A 310 -47.69 -1.70 7.23
N PHE A 311 -46.61 -1.27 6.57
CA PHE A 311 -46.25 -1.86 5.27
C PHE A 311 -46.02 -3.35 5.39
N THR A 312 -46.43 -4.11 4.38
CA THR A 312 -46.10 -5.53 4.26
C THR A 312 -44.61 -5.73 3.98
N ARG A 313 -44.14 -6.99 4.08
CA ARG A 313 -42.76 -7.36 3.74
C ARG A 313 -42.45 -7.00 2.28
N GLY A 314 -43.32 -7.38 1.34
CA GLY A 314 -43.25 -6.98 -0.06
C GLY A 314 -43.25 -5.48 -0.29
N GLU A 315 -44.17 -4.73 0.32
CA GLU A 315 -44.24 -3.27 0.15
C GLU A 315 -42.98 -2.55 0.64
N SER A 316 -42.42 -2.98 1.78
CA SER A 316 -41.17 -2.40 2.30
C SER A 316 -39.96 -2.66 1.36
N ASP A 317 -39.90 -3.82 0.69
CA ASP A 317 -38.86 -4.09 -0.32
C ASP A 317 -39.06 -3.28 -1.59
N THR A 318 -40.31 -3.12 -2.04
CA THR A 318 -40.65 -2.23 -3.16
C THR A 318 -40.24 -0.79 -2.87
N LEU A 319 -40.50 -0.30 -1.65
CA LEU A 319 -40.08 1.02 -1.21
C LEU A 319 -38.56 1.18 -1.31
N ARG A 320 -37.79 0.24 -0.75
CA ARG A 320 -36.33 0.23 -0.83
C ARG A 320 -35.83 0.28 -2.29
N LYS A 321 -36.38 -0.54 -3.18
CA LYS A 321 -35.99 -0.56 -4.61
C LYS A 321 -36.32 0.75 -5.30
N ALA A 322 -37.50 1.30 -5.06
CA ALA A 322 -37.92 2.58 -5.63
C ALA A 322 -36.98 3.71 -5.19
N MET A 323 -36.58 3.70 -3.93
CA MET A 323 -35.59 4.61 -3.35
C MET A 323 -34.20 4.43 -3.99
N GLY A 324 -33.69 3.21 -4.07
CA GLY A 324 -32.36 2.94 -4.63
C GLY A 324 -32.24 3.23 -6.13
N LYS A 325 -33.28 2.98 -6.92
CA LYS A 325 -33.30 3.24 -8.38
C LYS A 325 -33.89 4.60 -8.76
N LYS A 326 -34.27 5.43 -7.79
CA LYS A 326 -34.93 6.74 -8.00
C LYS A 326 -36.18 6.66 -8.89
N LEU A 327 -36.99 5.62 -8.71
CA LEU A 327 -38.22 5.42 -9.47
C LEU A 327 -39.31 6.37 -8.97
N HIS A 328 -39.36 7.57 -9.54
CA HIS A 328 -40.27 8.65 -9.12
C HIS A 328 -41.73 8.20 -9.08
N ASP A 329 -42.20 7.50 -10.12
CA ASP A 329 -43.59 7.06 -10.21
C ASP A 329 -43.98 6.11 -9.07
N THR A 330 -43.10 5.17 -8.73
CA THR A 330 -43.31 4.23 -7.63
C THR A 330 -43.27 4.93 -6.28
N LEU A 331 -42.37 5.89 -6.07
CA LEU A 331 -42.30 6.67 -4.82
C LEU A 331 -43.56 7.52 -4.62
N ASN A 332 -44.04 8.18 -5.68
CA ASN A 332 -45.26 8.98 -5.66
C ASN A 332 -46.51 8.14 -5.32
N TYR A 333 -46.54 6.88 -5.75
CA TYR A 333 -47.61 5.94 -5.39
C TYR A 333 -47.53 5.46 -3.93
N MET A 334 -46.32 5.30 -3.39
CA MET A 334 -46.10 4.76 -2.04
C MET A 334 -46.26 5.82 -0.94
N LYS A 335 -45.96 7.10 -1.23
CA LYS A 335 -46.05 8.20 -0.26
C LYS A 335 -47.45 8.33 0.39
N PRO A 336 -48.56 8.38 -0.37
CA PRO A 336 -49.91 8.45 0.23
C PRO A 336 -50.25 7.23 1.09
N LYS A 337 -49.76 6.04 0.71
CA LYS A 337 -49.93 4.83 1.52
C LYS A 337 -49.19 4.92 2.85
N PHE A 338 -47.96 5.46 2.84
CA PHE A 338 -47.18 5.66 4.05
C PHE A 338 -47.87 6.63 5.02
N ILE A 339 -48.30 7.80 4.54
CA ILE A 339 -48.98 8.80 5.38
C ILE A 339 -50.31 8.25 5.93
N SER A 340 -51.12 7.61 5.10
CA SER A 340 -52.40 7.03 5.55
C SER A 340 -52.23 5.87 6.54
N GLY A 341 -51.20 5.03 6.35
CA GLY A 341 -50.82 3.98 7.28
C GLY A 341 -50.35 4.54 8.63
N GLY A 342 -49.49 5.56 8.61
CA GLY A 342 -49.01 6.22 9.82
C GLY A 342 -50.10 6.95 10.60
N LYS A 343 -51.04 7.59 9.90
CA LYS A 343 -52.21 8.20 10.53
C LYS A 343 -53.11 7.17 11.21
N LYS A 344 -53.27 5.97 10.62
CA LYS A 344 -54.00 4.86 11.26
C LYS A 344 -53.31 4.35 12.52
N ASN A 345 -51.98 4.46 12.60
CA ASN A 345 -51.17 4.13 13.78
C ASN A 345 -51.08 5.28 14.80
N GLY A 346 -51.78 6.40 14.58
CA GLY A 346 -51.86 7.51 15.53
C GLY A 346 -50.68 8.49 15.47
N HIS A 347 -49.91 8.50 14.38
CA HIS A 347 -48.81 9.45 14.18
C HIS A 347 -49.27 10.73 13.47
N ASP A 348 -48.65 11.85 13.83
CA ASP A 348 -48.91 13.16 13.22
C ASP A 348 -48.51 13.17 11.73
N PRO A 349 -49.43 13.53 10.80
CA PRO A 349 -49.11 13.66 9.38
C PRO A 349 -47.89 14.54 9.07
N ASP A 350 -47.69 15.65 9.80
CA ASP A 350 -46.60 16.60 9.51
C ASP A 350 -45.23 15.97 9.84
N ILE A 351 -45.17 15.18 10.92
CA ILE A 351 -43.97 14.42 11.28
C ILE A 351 -43.71 13.31 10.26
N LEU A 352 -44.76 12.62 9.77
CA LEU A 352 -44.63 11.59 8.74
C LEU A 352 -44.15 12.17 7.41
N GLU A 353 -44.59 13.38 7.04
CA GLU A 353 -44.09 14.08 5.84
C GLU A 353 -42.61 14.44 5.99
N LYS A 354 -42.20 14.92 7.17
CA LYS A 354 -40.79 15.16 7.48
C LYS A 354 -39.96 13.87 7.32
N ILE A 355 -40.38 12.77 7.96
CA ILE A 355 -39.68 11.47 7.90
C ILE A 355 -39.56 10.99 6.45
N TRP A 356 -40.63 11.10 5.66
CA TRP A 356 -40.60 10.73 4.24
C TRP A 356 -39.64 11.60 3.44
N GLY A 357 -39.66 12.93 3.66
CA GLY A 357 -38.74 13.86 3.00
C GLY A 357 -37.28 13.60 3.37
N ASP A 358 -37.01 13.23 4.62
CA ASP A 358 -35.68 12.78 5.06
C ASP A 358 -35.30 11.49 4.32
N TRP A 359 -36.20 10.49 4.24
CA TRP A 359 -35.94 9.26 3.47
C TRP A 359 -35.72 9.48 1.98
N GLU A 360 -36.40 10.42 1.33
CA GLU A 360 -36.15 10.74 -0.09
C GLU A 360 -34.75 11.31 -0.31
N LYS A 361 -34.28 12.18 0.60
CA LYS A 361 -32.91 12.70 0.58
C LYS A 361 -31.89 11.58 0.85
N PHE A 362 -32.19 10.72 1.83
CA PHE A 362 -31.32 9.60 2.24
C PHE A 362 -31.36 8.40 1.30
N ALA A 363 -32.42 8.20 0.52
CA ALA A 363 -32.60 7.09 -0.41
C ALA A 363 -31.46 6.98 -1.42
N SER A 364 -30.92 8.12 -1.84
CA SER A 364 -29.74 8.19 -2.71
C SER A 364 -28.47 7.63 -2.06
N TYR A 365 -28.47 7.50 -0.73
CA TYR A 365 -27.31 7.24 0.11
C TYR A 365 -27.58 6.21 1.22
N ALA A 366 -28.64 5.41 1.14
CA ALA A 366 -28.90 4.31 2.08
C ALA A 366 -28.06 3.10 1.68
N PHE A 367 -27.38 2.46 2.64
CA PHE A 367 -26.50 1.32 2.37
C PHE A 367 -27.13 -0.01 2.77
N ASN A 368 -26.67 -1.10 2.17
CA ASN A 368 -27.08 -2.44 2.59
C ASN A 368 -26.33 -2.85 3.85
N LYS A 369 -27.06 -3.03 4.97
CA LYS A 369 -26.45 -3.41 6.23
C LYS A 369 -25.77 -4.78 6.17
N SER A 370 -26.36 -5.77 5.50
CA SER A 370 -25.74 -7.11 5.41
C SER A 370 -24.37 -7.08 4.76
N HIS A 371 -24.23 -6.43 3.60
CA HIS A 371 -22.94 -6.27 2.93
C HIS A 371 -21.94 -5.47 3.78
N ALA A 372 -22.35 -4.34 4.39
CA ALA A 372 -21.47 -3.59 5.29
C ALA A 372 -21.01 -4.44 6.48
N THR A 373 -21.91 -5.22 7.08
CA THR A 373 -21.59 -6.07 8.24
C THR A 373 -20.53 -7.12 7.89
N CYS A 374 -20.71 -7.84 6.78
CA CYS A 374 -19.73 -8.86 6.36
C CYS A 374 -18.36 -8.26 6.07
N TYR A 375 -18.30 -7.14 5.34
CA TYR A 375 -17.03 -6.49 5.01
C TYR A 375 -16.37 -5.84 6.23
N SER A 376 -17.17 -5.29 7.15
CA SER A 376 -16.66 -4.78 8.43
C SER A 376 -16.14 -5.90 9.33
N TRP A 377 -16.68 -7.12 9.22
CA TRP A 377 -16.15 -8.28 9.95
C TRP A 377 -14.76 -8.67 9.46
N VAL A 378 -14.56 -8.76 8.13
CA VAL A 378 -13.24 -8.99 7.54
C VAL A 378 -12.26 -7.87 7.92
N ALA A 379 -12.73 -6.62 7.92
CA ALA A 379 -11.92 -5.49 8.38
C ALA A 379 -11.52 -5.63 9.87
N TYR A 380 -12.47 -6.01 10.73
CA TYR A 380 -12.20 -6.27 12.14
C TYR A 380 -11.19 -7.40 12.33
N GLN A 381 -11.33 -8.51 11.60
CA GLN A 381 -10.35 -9.61 11.60
C GLN A 381 -8.94 -9.12 11.23
N THR A 382 -8.80 -8.28 10.20
CA THR A 382 -7.50 -7.70 9.84
C THR A 382 -6.93 -6.78 10.93
N ALA A 383 -7.77 -5.95 11.55
CA ALA A 383 -7.35 -5.07 12.63
C ALA A 383 -6.98 -5.84 13.90
N TYR A 384 -7.69 -6.93 14.22
CA TYR A 384 -7.38 -7.82 15.32
C TYR A 384 -6.02 -8.48 15.17
N LEU A 385 -5.74 -9.02 13.97
CA LEU A 385 -4.43 -9.59 13.66
C LEU A 385 -3.34 -8.53 13.75
N LYS A 386 -3.57 -7.32 13.21
CA LYS A 386 -2.61 -6.20 13.32
C LYS A 386 -2.37 -5.77 14.77
N ALA A 387 -3.41 -5.68 15.60
CA ALA A 387 -3.30 -5.21 16.98
C ALA A 387 -2.59 -6.21 17.89
N ASN A 388 -2.87 -7.51 17.72
CA ASN A 388 -2.38 -8.57 18.61
C ASN A 388 -1.12 -9.28 18.08
N TYR A 389 -0.92 -9.31 16.76
CA TYR A 389 0.19 -9.99 16.07
C TYR A 389 0.77 -9.08 14.95
N PRO A 390 1.27 -7.87 15.29
CA PRO A 390 1.60 -6.85 14.31
C PRO A 390 2.69 -7.29 13.33
N ALA A 391 3.75 -7.95 13.80
CA ALA A 391 4.85 -8.39 12.95
C ALA A 391 4.40 -9.46 11.94
N GLU A 392 3.63 -10.45 12.39
CA GLU A 392 3.17 -11.56 11.56
C GLU A 392 2.13 -11.11 10.55
N TYR A 393 1.23 -10.21 10.96
CA TYR A 393 0.24 -9.59 10.07
C TYR A 393 0.92 -8.72 9.01
N MET A 394 1.85 -7.85 9.40
CA MET A 394 2.55 -6.99 8.44
C MET A 394 3.43 -7.77 7.48
N ALA A 395 4.03 -8.88 7.91
CA ALA A 395 4.75 -9.79 7.00
C ALA A 395 3.81 -10.37 5.93
N ALA A 396 2.57 -10.72 6.27
CA ALA A 396 1.57 -11.17 5.31
C ALA A 396 1.11 -10.04 4.36
N VAL A 397 0.91 -8.83 4.89
CA VAL A 397 0.57 -7.64 4.08
C VAL A 397 1.66 -7.35 3.06
N LEU A 398 2.94 -7.37 3.46
CA LEU A 398 4.08 -7.17 2.57
C LEU A 398 4.14 -8.28 1.50
N SER A 399 3.97 -9.55 1.90
CA SER A 399 4.00 -10.70 1.00
C SER A 399 2.96 -10.61 -0.12
N ARG A 400 1.71 -10.24 0.20
CA ARG A 400 0.67 -10.10 -0.84
C ARG A 400 0.82 -8.82 -1.68
N ASN A 401 1.63 -7.84 -1.26
CA ASN A 401 1.81 -6.56 -1.96
C ASN A 401 3.16 -6.42 -2.68
N ILE A 402 3.92 -7.51 -2.78
CA ILE A 402 5.29 -7.60 -3.32
C ILE A 402 5.51 -6.99 -4.73
N ASN A 403 4.47 -7.00 -5.56
CA ASN A 403 4.54 -6.48 -6.93
C ASN A 403 4.22 -4.97 -7.01
N ASN A 404 3.83 -4.35 -5.90
CA ASN A 404 3.44 -2.94 -5.83
C ASN A 404 4.40 -2.16 -4.92
N ILE A 405 5.49 -1.66 -5.52
CA ILE A 405 6.57 -0.95 -4.82
C ILE A 405 6.01 0.21 -3.98
N THR A 406 5.05 0.98 -4.50
CA THR A 406 4.47 2.12 -3.77
C THR A 406 3.73 1.72 -2.49
N GLU A 407 3.02 0.59 -2.50
CA GLU A 407 2.35 0.10 -1.30
C GLU A 407 3.36 -0.53 -0.32
N ILE A 408 4.41 -1.20 -0.82
CA ILE A 408 5.47 -1.77 0.03
C ILE A 408 6.15 -0.67 0.85
N THR A 409 6.56 0.44 0.22
CA THR A 409 7.19 1.56 0.94
C THR A 409 6.29 2.07 2.06
N LYS A 410 5.01 2.31 1.76
CA LYS A 410 4.00 2.73 2.75
C LYS A 410 3.88 1.74 3.92
N PHE A 411 3.90 0.43 3.65
CA PHE A 411 3.82 -0.58 4.72
C PHE A 411 5.12 -0.74 5.51
N MET A 412 6.28 -0.49 4.90
CA MET A 412 7.56 -0.47 5.62
C MET A 412 7.65 0.70 6.58
N ASP A 413 7.19 1.88 6.17
CA ASP A 413 7.15 3.04 7.06
C ASP A 413 6.21 2.80 8.25
N GLU A 414 5.08 2.13 8.01
CA GLU A 414 4.19 1.67 9.08
C GLU A 414 4.89 0.65 10.01
N CYS A 415 5.62 -0.34 9.48
CA CYS A 415 6.42 -1.26 10.29
C CYS A 415 7.42 -0.52 11.17
N ARG A 416 8.15 0.46 10.60
CA ARG A 416 9.12 1.29 11.33
C ARG A 416 8.43 2.10 12.43
N ALA A 417 7.26 2.69 12.14
CA ALA A 417 6.46 3.42 13.12
C ALA A 417 5.93 2.53 14.26
N MET A 418 5.74 1.24 14.00
CA MET A 418 5.40 0.23 15.01
C MET A 418 6.62 -0.35 15.75
N GLY A 419 7.84 0.08 15.41
CA GLY A 419 9.08 -0.43 15.99
C GLY A 419 9.51 -1.80 15.47
N ILE A 420 9.00 -2.23 14.31
CA ILE A 420 9.30 -3.52 13.69
C ILE A 420 10.30 -3.31 12.56
N LEU A 421 11.47 -3.94 12.66
CA LEU A 421 12.48 -3.84 11.61
C LEU A 421 12.14 -4.81 10.48
N VAL A 422 12.25 -4.33 9.24
CA VAL A 422 12.23 -5.18 8.04
C VAL A 422 13.67 -5.39 7.62
N LEU A 423 14.15 -6.61 7.80
CA LEU A 423 15.52 -7.01 7.54
C LEU A 423 15.64 -7.56 6.12
N GLY A 424 16.83 -7.42 5.53
CA GLY A 424 17.16 -7.99 4.22
C GLY A 424 17.00 -9.52 4.17
N PRO A 425 17.02 -10.09 2.96
CA PRO A 425 16.95 -11.54 2.78
C PRO A 425 18.16 -12.23 3.41
N ASP A 426 17.97 -13.46 3.88
CA ASP A 426 19.03 -14.32 4.42
C ASP A 426 18.72 -15.78 4.07
N VAL A 427 19.65 -16.52 3.46
CA VAL A 427 19.43 -17.93 3.09
C VAL A 427 19.16 -18.86 4.28
N ASN A 428 19.59 -18.51 5.49
CA ASN A 428 19.39 -19.27 6.72
C ASN A 428 18.10 -18.94 7.45
N GLU A 429 17.55 -17.73 7.31
CA GLU A 429 16.33 -17.32 8.00
C GLU A 429 15.12 -17.12 7.08
N SER A 430 15.32 -16.59 5.88
CA SER A 430 14.23 -16.22 4.96
C SER A 430 13.52 -17.44 4.39
N ASN A 431 12.22 -17.32 4.18
CA ASN A 431 11.38 -18.30 3.51
C ASN A 431 10.98 -17.80 2.11
N LEU A 432 10.04 -18.50 1.46
CA LEU A 432 9.48 -18.07 0.19
C LEU A 432 8.84 -16.68 0.27
N ARG A 433 8.00 -16.47 1.28
CA ARG A 433 7.28 -15.22 1.58
C ARG A 433 7.96 -14.52 2.77
N PHE A 434 7.55 -13.29 3.08
CA PHE A 434 8.04 -12.59 4.26
C PHE A 434 7.58 -13.33 5.53
N THR A 435 8.50 -13.50 6.46
CA THR A 435 8.27 -14.22 7.73
C THR A 435 8.83 -13.43 8.90
N VAL A 436 8.43 -13.79 10.11
CA VAL A 436 8.93 -13.14 11.34
C VAL A 436 10.05 -14.00 11.92
N ASN A 437 11.17 -13.38 12.27
CA ASN A 437 12.30 -14.06 12.93
C ASN A 437 12.03 -14.24 14.44
N ALA A 438 12.95 -14.91 15.14
CA ALA A 438 12.81 -15.16 16.58
C ALA A 438 12.79 -13.88 17.44
N GLU A 439 13.34 -12.78 16.94
CA GLU A 439 13.39 -11.48 17.61
C GLU A 439 12.12 -10.64 17.40
N GLY A 440 11.17 -11.12 16.58
CA GLY A 440 9.95 -10.38 16.24
C GLY A 440 10.09 -9.40 15.07
N ASN A 441 11.23 -9.43 14.36
CA ASN A 441 11.48 -8.63 13.16
C ASN A 441 11.05 -9.36 11.88
N ILE A 442 10.72 -8.62 10.84
CA ILE A 442 10.27 -9.18 9.56
C ILE A 442 11.50 -9.46 8.69
N ARG A 443 11.62 -10.69 8.20
CA ARG A 443 12.63 -11.11 7.21
C ARG A 443 12.05 -11.07 5.80
N PHE A 444 12.81 -10.47 4.89
CA PHE A 444 12.46 -10.43 3.47
C PHE A 444 12.37 -11.85 2.88
N GLY A 445 11.31 -12.13 2.12
CA GLY A 445 11.15 -13.43 1.45
C GLY A 445 12.12 -13.60 0.28
N LEU A 446 12.74 -14.77 0.13
CA LEU A 446 13.63 -15.06 -1.00
C LEU A 446 12.88 -15.07 -2.34
N GLY A 447 11.59 -15.43 -2.34
CA GLY A 447 10.73 -15.39 -3.53
C GLY A 447 10.42 -13.98 -4.02
N ALA A 448 10.69 -12.97 -3.21
CA ALA A 448 10.48 -11.57 -3.51
C ALA A 448 11.64 -10.93 -4.30
N ILE A 449 12.79 -11.61 -4.36
CA ILE A 449 13.97 -11.11 -5.06
C ILE A 449 13.72 -11.24 -6.57
N LYS A 450 13.82 -10.13 -7.29
CA LYS A 450 13.62 -10.12 -8.75
C LYS A 450 14.58 -11.09 -9.44
N GLY A 451 14.03 -11.99 -10.24
CA GLY A 451 14.79 -13.01 -10.97
C GLY A 451 15.17 -14.25 -10.15
N VAL A 452 14.76 -14.36 -8.89
CA VAL A 452 14.77 -15.61 -8.13
C VAL A 452 13.44 -16.33 -8.33
N GLY A 453 13.47 -17.57 -8.83
CA GLY A 453 12.26 -18.35 -9.06
C GLY A 453 11.77 -19.08 -7.80
N GLU A 454 10.46 -19.22 -7.64
CA GLU A 454 9.82 -19.91 -6.50
C GLU A 454 10.39 -21.32 -6.27
N LYS A 455 10.56 -22.12 -7.32
CA LYS A 455 11.16 -23.46 -7.24
C LYS A 455 12.59 -23.49 -6.70
N ALA A 456 13.38 -22.45 -6.98
CA ALA A 456 14.74 -22.34 -6.46
C ALA A 456 14.71 -22.10 -4.94
N VAL A 457 13.77 -21.28 -4.48
CA VAL A 457 13.59 -20.98 -3.06
C VAL A 457 13.05 -22.18 -2.30
N GLU A 458 12.04 -22.87 -2.85
CA GLU A 458 11.53 -24.12 -2.26
C GLU A 458 12.65 -25.15 -2.08
N ALA A 459 13.51 -25.33 -3.09
CA ALA A 459 14.66 -26.23 -2.99
C ALA A 459 15.65 -25.83 -1.89
N ILE A 460 15.89 -24.54 -1.68
CA ILE A 460 16.76 -24.02 -0.60
C ILE A 460 16.13 -24.28 0.77
N VAL A 461 14.84 -23.97 0.92
CA VAL A 461 14.11 -24.13 2.18
C VAL A 461 13.99 -25.61 2.55
N ASP A 462 13.65 -26.48 1.60
CA ASP A 462 13.54 -27.93 1.81
C ASP A 462 14.88 -28.56 2.23
N GLU A 463 15.98 -28.13 1.61
CA GLU A 463 17.33 -28.58 1.94
C GLU A 463 17.74 -28.10 3.34
N ARG A 464 17.41 -26.84 3.69
CA ARG A 464 17.63 -26.29 5.03
C ARG A 464 16.83 -27.02 6.10
N LEU A 465 15.57 -27.36 5.83
CA LEU A 465 14.71 -28.10 6.76
C LEU A 465 15.21 -29.53 7.00
N LYS A 466 15.80 -30.18 5.98
CA LYS A 466 16.32 -31.56 6.09
C LYS A 466 17.67 -31.63 6.78
N ASN A 467 18.60 -30.73 6.42
CA ASN A 467 20.02 -30.84 6.77
C ASN A 467 20.53 -29.69 7.67
N GLY A 468 19.65 -28.77 8.10
CA GLY A 468 19.97 -27.63 8.97
C GLY A 468 20.49 -26.41 8.22
N SER A 469 20.87 -25.36 8.96
CA SER A 469 21.40 -24.10 8.40
C SER A 469 22.69 -24.31 7.59
N PHE A 470 22.91 -23.43 6.61
CA PHE A 470 24.14 -23.40 5.82
C PHE A 470 25.25 -22.73 6.60
N LYS A 471 26.45 -23.34 6.59
CA LYS A 471 27.63 -22.84 7.33
C LYS A 471 28.39 -21.72 6.59
N GLY A 472 28.27 -21.68 5.27
CA GLY A 472 28.97 -20.77 4.39
C GLY A 472 28.54 -20.96 2.94
N ILE A 473 29.13 -20.21 2.02
CA ILE A 473 28.78 -20.29 0.60
C ILE A 473 29.15 -21.65 0.01
N PHE A 474 30.26 -22.24 0.44
CA PHE A 474 30.72 -23.52 -0.12
C PHE A 474 29.77 -24.65 0.29
N ASP A 475 29.34 -24.66 1.55
CA ASP A 475 28.32 -25.58 2.07
C ASP A 475 26.98 -25.39 1.32
N PHE A 476 26.59 -24.14 1.05
CA PHE A 476 25.38 -23.83 0.28
C PHE A 476 25.42 -24.45 -1.12
N VAL A 477 26.48 -24.22 -1.89
CA VAL A 477 26.57 -24.71 -3.29
C VAL A 477 26.80 -26.22 -3.34
N GLN A 478 27.41 -26.83 -2.32
CA GLN A 478 27.53 -28.28 -2.21
C GLN A 478 26.17 -28.97 -1.97
N ARG A 479 25.27 -28.34 -1.22
CA ARG A 479 24.00 -28.93 -0.76
C ARG A 479 22.79 -28.61 -1.63
N VAL A 480 22.70 -27.39 -2.15
CA VAL A 480 21.52 -26.94 -2.91
C VAL A 480 21.40 -27.66 -4.25
N ASN A 481 20.17 -27.87 -4.72
CA ASN A 481 19.93 -28.39 -6.06
C ASN A 481 20.31 -27.33 -7.12
N LEU A 482 21.50 -27.48 -7.72
CA LEU A 482 22.05 -26.56 -8.73
C LEU A 482 21.31 -26.62 -10.09
N SER A 483 20.44 -27.61 -10.30
CA SER A 483 19.54 -27.63 -11.48
C SER A 483 18.35 -26.68 -11.30
N ALA A 484 17.89 -26.50 -10.06
CA ALA A 484 16.83 -25.55 -9.72
C ALA A 484 17.38 -24.16 -9.42
N CYS A 485 18.51 -24.08 -8.69
CA CYS A 485 19.19 -22.85 -8.36
C CYS A 485 20.28 -22.55 -9.39
N THR A 486 19.94 -21.78 -10.41
CA THR A 486 20.86 -21.42 -11.51
C THR A 486 21.86 -20.37 -11.07
N ARG A 487 22.95 -20.19 -11.85
CA ARG A 487 23.93 -19.09 -11.66
C ARG A 487 23.25 -17.74 -11.44
N LYS A 488 22.21 -17.43 -12.24
CA LYS A 488 21.51 -16.15 -12.16
C LYS A 488 20.74 -15.98 -10.85
N ASN A 489 20.24 -17.07 -10.27
CA ASN A 489 19.58 -17.02 -8.96
C ASN A 489 20.60 -16.69 -7.86
N VAL A 490 21.77 -17.34 -7.86
CA VAL A 490 22.84 -17.08 -6.87
C VAL A 490 23.38 -15.65 -7.02
N GLU A 491 23.55 -15.17 -8.27
CA GLU A 491 23.94 -13.79 -8.56
C GLU A 491 22.97 -12.77 -7.94
N ASN A 492 21.67 -12.96 -8.17
CA ASN A 492 20.65 -12.05 -7.67
C ASN A 492 20.52 -12.14 -6.14
N MET A 493 20.68 -13.33 -5.55
CA MET A 493 20.71 -13.52 -4.10
C MET A 493 21.90 -12.80 -3.45
N ALA A 494 23.09 -12.87 -4.07
CA ALA A 494 24.28 -12.18 -3.58
C ALA A 494 24.13 -10.65 -3.63
N LEU A 495 23.63 -10.11 -4.74
CA LEU A 495 23.37 -8.67 -4.88
C LEU A 495 22.29 -8.17 -3.91
N ALA A 496 21.26 -8.98 -3.67
CA ALA A 496 20.18 -8.68 -2.72
C ALA A 496 20.61 -8.81 -1.24
N GLY A 497 21.80 -9.36 -0.95
CA GLY A 497 22.32 -9.51 0.40
C GLY A 497 21.96 -10.81 1.12
N ALA A 498 21.41 -11.81 0.42
CA ALA A 498 21.00 -13.07 1.01
C ALA A 498 22.15 -13.88 1.66
N PHE A 499 23.39 -13.56 1.31
CA PHE A 499 24.61 -14.20 1.82
C PHE A 499 25.41 -13.33 2.79
N ASP A 500 24.90 -12.14 3.19
CA ASP A 500 25.64 -11.21 4.06
C ASP A 500 25.92 -11.77 5.47
N ASN A 501 25.20 -12.81 5.88
CA ASN A 501 25.42 -13.53 7.14
C ASN A 501 26.69 -14.42 7.10
N PHE A 502 27.28 -14.66 5.93
CA PHE A 502 28.50 -15.44 5.81
C PHE A 502 29.73 -14.54 5.95
N PRO A 503 30.51 -14.64 7.05
CA PRO A 503 31.63 -13.73 7.31
C PRO A 503 32.80 -13.94 6.33
N GLU A 504 32.82 -15.06 5.62
CA GLU A 504 33.86 -15.46 4.67
C GLU A 504 33.81 -14.67 3.36
N LEU A 505 32.68 -14.09 2.98
CA LEU A 505 32.51 -13.41 1.69
C LEU A 505 31.72 -12.11 1.80
N LYS A 506 32.22 -11.09 1.09
CA LYS A 506 31.49 -9.85 0.83
C LYS A 506 30.82 -9.89 -0.54
N ARG A 507 29.79 -9.07 -0.73
CA ARG A 507 28.98 -9.04 -1.97
C ARG A 507 29.83 -8.81 -3.22
N GLU A 508 30.88 -7.98 -3.11
CA GLU A 508 31.79 -7.60 -4.18
C GLU A 508 32.62 -8.77 -4.69
N GLN A 509 33.00 -9.67 -3.80
CA GLN A 509 33.89 -10.80 -4.10
C GLN A 509 33.22 -11.85 -4.98
N PHE A 510 31.88 -11.90 -5.02
CA PHE A 510 31.15 -12.72 -5.99
C PHE A 510 31.40 -12.31 -7.44
N PHE A 511 31.68 -11.02 -7.67
CA PHE A 511 31.82 -10.41 -8.99
C PHE A 511 33.27 -10.14 -9.38
N ALA A 512 34.21 -10.32 -8.45
CA ALA A 512 35.62 -10.17 -8.74
C ALA A 512 36.10 -11.24 -9.73
N GLY A 513 36.92 -10.79 -10.68
CA GLY A 513 37.64 -11.67 -11.60
C GLY A 513 38.89 -12.20 -10.93
N ASN A 514 39.21 -13.47 -11.16
CA ASN A 514 40.53 -14.01 -10.84
C ASN A 514 41.61 -13.51 -11.83
N ASP A 515 42.87 -13.89 -11.62
CA ASP A 515 44.00 -13.57 -12.51
C ASP A 515 43.80 -14.02 -13.98
N LYS A 516 42.83 -14.89 -14.25
CA LYS A 516 42.46 -15.41 -15.57
C LYS A 516 41.22 -14.71 -16.18
N GLY A 517 40.67 -13.71 -15.50
CA GLY A 517 39.47 -12.97 -15.91
C GLY A 517 38.15 -13.73 -15.74
N GLU A 518 38.15 -14.88 -15.06
CA GLU A 518 36.92 -15.60 -14.72
C GLU A 518 36.31 -15.03 -13.44
N VAL A 519 35.00 -14.77 -13.46
CA VAL A 519 34.25 -14.27 -12.30
C VAL A 519 34.14 -15.35 -11.24
N PHE A 520 34.37 -15.01 -9.96
CA PHE A 520 34.34 -15.98 -8.85
C PHE A 520 33.05 -16.81 -8.79
N LEU A 521 31.89 -16.18 -9.05
CA LEU A 521 30.60 -16.88 -9.11
C LEU A 521 30.61 -18.08 -10.08
N ASP A 522 31.29 -17.99 -11.22
CA ASP A 522 31.39 -19.10 -12.18
C ASP A 522 32.24 -20.25 -11.65
N ILE A 523 33.32 -19.90 -10.95
CA ILE A 523 34.22 -20.85 -10.32
C ILE A 523 33.47 -21.61 -9.23
N LEU A 524 32.69 -20.88 -8.42
CA LEU A 524 31.87 -21.42 -7.34
C LEU A 524 30.80 -22.40 -7.85
N MET A 525 30.04 -22.04 -8.91
CA MET A 525 29.03 -22.93 -9.50
C MET A 525 29.63 -24.19 -10.11
N ARG A 526 30.79 -24.06 -10.77
CA ARG A 526 31.55 -25.20 -11.33
C ARG A 526 32.07 -26.11 -10.22
N TYR A 527 32.54 -25.55 -9.10
CA TYR A 527 32.96 -26.30 -7.93
C TYR A 527 31.82 -27.14 -7.36
N GLY A 528 30.64 -26.56 -7.11
CA GLY A 528 29.51 -27.30 -6.56
C GLY A 528 29.01 -28.40 -7.49
N THR A 529 28.94 -28.13 -8.80
CA THR A 529 28.55 -29.13 -9.80
C THR A 529 29.52 -30.31 -9.80
N LYS A 530 30.84 -30.04 -9.74
CA LYS A 530 31.86 -31.08 -9.66
C LYS A 530 31.76 -31.89 -8.36
N PHE A 531 31.58 -31.22 -7.23
CA PHE A 531 31.43 -31.88 -5.93
C PHE A 531 30.22 -32.83 -5.89
N GLN A 532 29.07 -32.38 -6.40
CA GLN A 532 27.86 -33.21 -6.45
C GLN A 532 28.04 -34.42 -7.40
N ALA A 533 28.69 -34.21 -8.56
CA ALA A 533 28.98 -35.29 -9.50
C ALA A 533 29.96 -36.33 -8.91
N ASP A 534 31.03 -35.89 -8.24
CA ASP A 534 32.02 -36.76 -7.60
C ASP A 534 31.40 -37.54 -6.43
N LYS A 535 30.52 -36.90 -5.64
CA LYS A 535 29.74 -37.56 -4.58
C LYS A 535 28.81 -38.64 -5.11
N LEU A 536 28.03 -38.34 -6.17
CA LEU A 536 27.16 -39.31 -6.83
C LEU A 536 27.95 -40.47 -7.45
N ALA A 537 29.14 -40.22 -7.99
CA ALA A 537 30.02 -41.26 -8.52
C ALA A 537 30.58 -42.15 -7.40
N SER A 538 30.91 -41.57 -6.24
CA SER A 538 31.39 -42.29 -5.06
C SER A 538 30.29 -43.16 -4.42
N GLU A 539 29.07 -42.65 -4.27
CA GLU A 539 27.92 -43.41 -3.73
C GLU A 539 27.49 -44.58 -4.62
N ASN A 540 27.73 -44.50 -5.94
CA ASN A 540 27.45 -45.57 -6.90
C ASN A 540 28.63 -46.56 -7.09
N SER A 541 29.76 -46.36 -6.40
CA SER A 541 30.89 -47.28 -6.45
C SER A 541 30.65 -48.48 -5.52
N LEU A 542 30.75 -49.70 -6.07
CA LEU A 542 30.55 -50.96 -5.33
C LEU A 542 31.60 -51.20 -4.22
N PHE A 543 32.67 -50.41 -4.20
CA PHE A 543 33.76 -50.42 -3.21
C PHE A 543 33.77 -49.07 -2.49
N GLY A 544 32.79 -48.87 -1.60
CA GLY A 544 32.68 -47.66 -0.78
C GLY A 544 33.80 -47.61 0.26
N ASP A 545 34.98 -47.12 -0.12
CA ASP A 545 35.98 -46.69 0.83
C ASP A 545 35.62 -45.27 1.29
N GLY A 546 35.29 -45.12 2.58
CA GLY A 546 34.71 -43.93 3.20
C GLY A 546 35.70 -42.77 3.38
N SER A 547 36.49 -42.48 2.36
CA SER A 547 37.28 -41.24 2.30
C SER A 547 36.36 -40.11 1.82
N MET A 548 36.04 -39.18 2.73
CA MET A 548 35.42 -37.91 2.32
C MET A 548 36.33 -37.28 1.26
N ILE A 549 35.81 -37.08 0.05
CA ILE A 549 36.53 -36.37 -0.99
C ILE A 549 36.58 -34.90 -0.57
N GLU A 550 37.67 -34.48 0.09
CA GLU A 550 37.96 -33.07 0.32
C GLU A 550 38.40 -32.45 -1.01
N ILE A 551 37.43 -32.07 -1.83
CA ILE A 551 37.69 -31.20 -2.98
C ILE A 551 38.06 -29.82 -2.40
N ALA A 552 39.33 -29.43 -2.57
CA ALA A 552 39.84 -28.14 -2.14
C ALA A 552 38.91 -27.01 -2.60
N THR A 553 38.50 -26.17 -1.65
CA THR A 553 37.65 -25.01 -1.90
C THR A 553 38.41 -23.99 -2.75
N PRO A 554 37.77 -23.37 -3.76
CA PRO A 554 38.35 -22.26 -4.49
C PRO A 554 38.78 -21.12 -3.56
N GLU A 555 39.92 -20.48 -3.83
CA GLU A 555 40.33 -19.26 -3.14
C GLU A 555 39.39 -18.10 -3.48
N ILE A 556 39.01 -17.33 -2.46
CA ILE A 556 38.15 -16.16 -2.61
C ILE A 556 39.03 -14.98 -3.06
N PRO A 557 38.74 -14.34 -4.21
CA PRO A 557 39.54 -13.22 -4.69
C PRO A 557 39.36 -11.99 -3.80
N GLU A 558 40.41 -11.17 -3.74
CA GLU A 558 40.30 -9.81 -3.19
C GLU A 558 39.57 -8.91 -4.20
N ALA A 559 38.66 -8.08 -3.69
CA ALA A 559 37.84 -7.18 -4.49
C ALA A 559 37.88 -5.77 -3.89
N GLU A 560 37.84 -4.76 -4.74
CA GLU A 560 37.59 -3.39 -4.27
C GLU A 560 36.20 -3.31 -3.64
N THR A 561 36.11 -2.70 -2.47
CA THR A 561 34.84 -2.46 -1.77
C THR A 561 33.99 -1.49 -2.57
N TRP A 562 32.72 -1.82 -2.79
CA TRP A 562 31.80 -0.88 -3.44
C TRP A 562 31.53 0.30 -2.52
N GLY A 563 31.26 1.47 -3.10
CA GLY A 563 30.70 2.58 -2.33
C GLY A 563 29.30 2.21 -1.82
N ASP A 564 28.92 2.71 -0.63
CA ASP A 564 27.64 2.36 0.00
C ASP A 564 26.44 2.63 -0.92
N LEU A 565 26.45 3.77 -1.63
CA LEU A 565 25.40 4.12 -2.60
C LEU A 565 25.34 3.15 -3.78
N GLU A 566 26.50 2.68 -4.27
CA GLU A 566 26.55 1.70 -5.35
C GLU A 566 25.97 0.35 -4.89
N LYS A 567 26.36 -0.11 -3.69
CA LYS A 567 25.84 -1.33 -3.07
C LYS A 567 24.33 -1.25 -2.87
N LEU A 568 23.83 -0.14 -2.31
CA LEU A 568 22.40 0.10 -2.08
C LEU A 568 21.61 0.18 -3.37
N ASN A 569 22.16 0.79 -4.43
CA ASN A 569 21.47 0.85 -5.73
C ASN A 569 21.37 -0.52 -6.39
N LYS A 570 22.42 -1.35 -6.30
CA LYS A 570 22.40 -2.74 -6.77
C LYS A 570 21.38 -3.59 -5.99
N GLU A 571 21.28 -3.40 -4.67
CA GLU A 571 20.25 -4.03 -3.84
C GLU A 571 18.84 -3.58 -4.28
N ARG A 572 18.62 -2.26 -4.40
CA ARG A 572 17.33 -1.70 -4.81
C ARG A 572 16.87 -2.20 -6.19
N GLU A 573 17.78 -2.48 -7.12
CA GLU A 573 17.42 -2.99 -8.44
C GLU A 573 16.70 -4.36 -8.38
N LEU A 574 17.09 -5.20 -7.41
CA LEU A 574 16.56 -6.55 -7.24
C LEU A 574 15.45 -6.65 -6.20
N VAL A 575 15.58 -5.87 -5.15
CA VAL A 575 14.67 -5.89 -4.00
C VAL A 575 13.55 -4.84 -4.16
N GLY A 576 13.77 -3.83 -4.99
CA GLY A 576 12.83 -2.76 -5.32
C GLY A 576 12.89 -1.54 -4.40
N ILE A 577 13.54 -1.68 -3.24
CA ILE A 577 13.57 -0.74 -2.12
C ILE A 577 14.92 -0.81 -1.41
N TYR A 578 15.26 0.23 -0.63
CA TYR A 578 16.45 0.23 0.23
C TYR A 578 16.12 -0.47 1.56
N LEU A 579 16.73 -1.63 1.83
CA LEU A 579 16.48 -2.42 3.05
C LEU A 579 17.65 -2.40 4.02
N SER A 580 18.87 -2.58 3.52
CA SER A 580 20.07 -2.68 4.38
C SER A 580 20.44 -1.36 5.05
N ALA A 581 20.26 -0.23 4.36
CA ALA A 581 20.41 1.12 4.89
C ALA A 581 19.67 2.11 4.00
N HIS A 582 19.26 3.26 4.54
CA HIS A 582 18.82 4.38 3.71
C HIS A 582 20.04 5.12 3.15
N PRO A 583 20.05 5.57 1.89
CA PRO A 583 21.16 6.36 1.34
C PRO A 583 21.48 7.63 2.15
N LEU A 584 20.50 8.15 2.90
CA LEU A 584 20.67 9.30 3.79
C LEU A 584 21.17 8.95 5.19
N ASP A 585 21.39 7.67 5.52
CA ASP A 585 21.82 7.24 6.85
C ASP A 585 23.14 7.88 7.28
N GLU A 586 24.05 8.13 6.34
CA GLU A 586 25.30 8.86 6.58
C GLU A 586 25.06 10.31 7.04
N PHE A 587 23.94 10.91 6.58
CA PHE A 587 23.57 12.30 6.87
C PHE A 587 22.46 12.43 7.91
N SER A 588 22.03 11.33 8.51
CA SER A 588 20.92 11.27 9.49
C SER A 588 21.05 12.33 10.60
N ILE A 589 22.26 12.51 11.14
CA ILE A 589 22.54 13.50 12.20
C ILE A 589 22.25 14.93 11.72
N VAL A 590 22.68 15.27 10.51
CA VAL A 590 22.44 16.60 9.92
C VAL A 590 20.95 16.79 9.64
N LEU A 591 20.28 15.75 9.13
CA LEU A 591 18.87 15.79 8.78
C LEU A 591 17.94 15.86 10.01
N GLU A 592 18.30 15.22 11.12
CA GLU A 592 17.48 15.20 12.33
C GLU A 592 17.72 16.40 13.24
N HIS A 593 18.97 16.87 13.33
CA HIS A 593 19.35 17.89 14.31
C HIS A 593 19.66 19.27 13.72
N VAL A 594 19.93 19.37 12.42
CA VAL A 594 20.29 20.66 11.76
C VAL A 594 19.21 21.14 10.80
N CYS A 595 18.49 20.22 10.15
CA CYS A 595 17.31 20.56 9.36
C CYS A 595 16.12 20.82 10.28
N ASN A 596 15.39 21.91 10.02
CA ASN A 596 14.27 22.34 10.86
C ASN A 596 12.91 21.89 10.33
N THR A 597 12.84 21.41 9.09
CA THR A 597 11.60 21.06 8.40
C THR A 597 11.78 19.73 7.68
N LYS A 598 10.83 18.81 7.87
CA LYS A 598 10.79 17.53 7.16
C LYS A 598 10.13 17.69 5.79
N VAL A 599 10.48 16.84 4.82
CA VAL A 599 9.93 16.93 3.45
C VAL A 599 8.40 16.78 3.42
N THR A 600 7.84 15.98 4.33
CA THR A 600 6.37 15.83 4.49
C THR A 600 5.66 17.11 4.91
N GLU A 601 6.31 17.96 5.71
CA GLU A 601 5.74 19.22 6.19
C GLU A 601 5.62 20.26 5.08
N LEU A 602 6.35 20.10 3.97
CA LEU A 602 6.19 20.89 2.75
C LEU A 602 4.83 20.66 2.06
N GLY A 603 4.10 19.62 2.45
CA GLY A 603 2.72 19.39 2.01
C GLY A 603 1.73 20.44 2.50
N ASP A 604 2.00 21.09 3.64
CA ASP A 604 1.16 22.14 4.24
C ASP A 604 1.95 23.44 4.38
N LEU A 605 2.18 24.10 3.24
CA LEU A 605 2.97 25.33 3.17
C LEU A 605 2.36 26.50 3.97
N ASP A 606 1.05 26.47 4.25
CA ASP A 606 0.38 27.51 5.05
C ASP A 606 0.89 27.55 6.50
N ALA A 607 1.26 26.39 7.07
CA ALA A 607 1.81 26.30 8.42
C ALA A 607 3.27 26.82 8.54
N LEU A 608 3.96 26.94 7.40
CA LEU A 608 5.38 27.31 7.31
C LEU A 608 5.60 28.77 6.85
N LEU A 609 4.51 29.51 6.61
CA LEU A 609 4.54 30.85 6.04
C LEU A 609 5.35 31.83 6.92
N GLY A 610 6.35 32.49 6.32
CA GLY A 610 7.23 33.46 6.98
C GLY A 610 8.42 32.85 7.75
N LYS A 611 8.61 31.52 7.70
CA LYS A 611 9.75 30.83 8.32
C LYS A 611 10.88 30.57 7.31
N ASP A 612 12.11 30.60 7.81
CA ASP A 612 13.26 30.04 7.11
C ASP A 612 13.25 28.52 7.28
N ILE A 613 13.44 27.81 6.18
CA ILE A 613 13.33 26.37 6.03
C ILE A 613 14.73 25.84 5.69
N THR A 614 15.20 24.88 6.46
CA THR A 614 16.39 24.08 6.17
C THR A 614 15.97 22.63 6.02
N LEU A 615 16.16 22.07 4.83
CA LEU A 615 15.77 20.72 4.49
C LEU A 615 16.93 19.99 3.80
N GLY A 616 17.03 18.69 4.00
CA GLY A 616 17.99 17.88 3.28
C GLY A 616 17.35 16.60 2.76
N GLY A 617 17.89 16.08 1.67
CA GLY A 617 17.35 14.87 1.05
C GLY A 617 18.09 14.45 -0.20
N MET A 618 17.65 13.34 -0.78
CA MET A 618 18.21 12.77 -2.00
C MET A 618 17.33 13.12 -3.20
N VAL A 619 17.94 13.49 -4.32
CA VAL A 619 17.21 13.69 -5.59
C VAL A 619 16.86 12.33 -6.18
N THR A 620 15.57 12.03 -6.30
CA THR A 620 15.07 10.75 -6.82
C THR A 620 14.53 10.82 -8.25
N GLY A 621 14.28 12.02 -8.77
CA GLY A 621 13.88 12.21 -10.16
C GLY A 621 13.86 13.66 -10.58
N VAL A 622 14.14 13.94 -11.85
CA VAL A 622 14.14 15.31 -12.38
C VAL A 622 13.39 15.40 -13.71
N ARG A 623 12.35 16.22 -13.74
CA ARG A 623 11.57 16.50 -14.96
C ARG A 623 11.96 17.85 -15.54
N LYS A 624 12.36 17.87 -16.80
CA LYS A 624 12.74 19.10 -17.53
C LYS A 624 11.62 19.51 -18.47
N GLY A 625 11.35 20.81 -18.60
CA GLY A 625 10.31 21.32 -19.48
C GLY A 625 10.58 22.75 -19.95
N ILE A 626 9.76 23.20 -20.90
CA ILE A 626 9.75 24.58 -21.39
C ILE A 626 8.39 25.18 -21.04
N SER A 627 8.40 26.32 -20.35
CA SER A 627 7.17 27.02 -19.97
C SER A 627 6.47 27.62 -21.21
N ARG A 628 5.19 28.01 -21.07
CA ARG A 628 4.43 28.71 -22.14
C ARG A 628 5.14 29.97 -22.67
N ASN A 629 6.01 30.58 -21.87
CA ASN A 629 6.76 31.79 -22.22
C ASN A 629 8.13 31.48 -22.83
N GLY A 630 8.43 30.21 -23.14
CA GLY A 630 9.71 29.79 -23.75
C GLY A 630 10.87 29.58 -22.77
N ASN A 631 10.71 29.89 -21.48
CA ASN A 631 11.76 29.72 -20.49
C ASN A 631 11.88 28.25 -20.04
N PRO A 632 13.10 27.69 -19.94
CA PRO A 632 13.32 26.36 -19.38
C PRO A 632 12.99 26.34 -17.88
N TYR A 633 12.45 25.22 -17.43
CA TYR A 633 12.22 24.92 -16.01
C TYR A 633 12.52 23.45 -15.74
N GLY A 634 12.70 23.12 -14.47
CA GLY A 634 12.72 21.73 -14.05
C GLY A 634 12.05 21.53 -12.72
N ILE A 635 11.58 20.32 -12.47
CA ILE A 635 10.96 19.90 -11.21
C ILE A 635 11.80 18.75 -10.69
N ALA A 636 12.43 18.95 -9.53
CA ALA A 636 13.20 17.91 -8.87
C ALA A 636 12.37 17.28 -7.74
N LYS A 637 12.31 15.97 -7.73
CA LYS A 637 11.72 15.19 -6.64
C LYS A 637 12.81 14.92 -5.61
N ILE A 638 12.57 15.38 -4.39
CA ILE A 638 13.49 15.23 -3.26
C ILE A 638 12.83 14.32 -2.23
N GLU A 639 13.60 13.40 -1.67
CA GLU A 639 13.16 12.41 -0.71
C GLU A 639 14.02 12.45 0.55
N ASP A 640 13.38 12.46 1.72
CA ASP A 640 14.02 12.29 3.04
C ASP A 640 13.45 11.05 3.75
N PHE A 641 13.81 10.84 5.03
CA PHE A 641 13.27 9.75 5.84
C PHE A 641 11.76 9.83 6.11
N SER A 642 11.14 11.00 5.89
CA SER A 642 9.72 11.24 6.14
C SER A 642 8.86 11.05 4.90
N GLY A 643 9.39 11.32 3.70
CA GLY A 643 8.66 11.18 2.45
C GLY A 643 9.30 11.91 1.28
N SER A 644 8.50 12.15 0.24
CA SER A 644 8.99 12.80 -1.00
C SER A 644 8.15 14.01 -1.39
N TYR A 645 8.81 15.07 -1.86
CA TYR A 645 8.16 16.29 -2.35
C TYR A 645 8.78 16.76 -3.66
N GLU A 646 7.96 17.36 -4.52
CA GLU A 646 8.41 17.91 -5.80
C GLU A 646 8.64 19.42 -5.70
N ILE A 647 9.89 19.83 -5.85
CA ILE A 647 10.27 21.25 -5.81
C ILE A 647 10.42 21.77 -7.25
N PRO A 648 9.59 22.74 -7.67
CA PRO A 648 9.73 23.35 -8.98
C PRO A 648 10.80 24.45 -9.00
N PHE A 649 11.67 24.40 -10.01
CA PHE A 649 12.73 25.36 -10.28
C PHE A 649 12.44 26.11 -11.58
N TRP A 650 12.20 27.42 -11.47
CA TRP A 650 11.82 28.26 -12.60
C TRP A 650 12.97 29.17 -13.05
N GLY A 651 13.14 29.34 -14.36
CA GLY A 651 13.98 30.38 -14.95
C GLY A 651 15.42 30.37 -14.43
N LYS A 652 15.82 31.42 -13.72
CA LYS A 652 17.19 31.58 -13.19
C LYS A 652 17.59 30.47 -12.20
N ASN A 653 16.67 30.06 -11.32
CA ASN A 653 16.94 29.00 -10.35
C ASN A 653 17.25 27.66 -11.04
N TRP A 654 16.60 27.39 -12.18
CA TRP A 654 16.92 26.20 -12.97
C TRP A 654 18.33 26.27 -13.57
N VAL A 655 18.69 27.41 -14.18
CA VAL A 655 20.01 27.60 -14.81
C VAL A 655 21.14 27.48 -13.78
N GLU A 656 20.93 28.02 -12.58
CA GLU A 656 21.91 28.03 -11.49
C GLU A 656 22.06 26.65 -10.83
N TYR A 657 20.96 25.97 -10.52
CA TYR A 657 21.00 24.74 -9.71
C TYR A 657 20.92 23.43 -10.50
N GLN A 658 20.69 23.45 -11.82
CA GLN A 658 20.60 22.23 -12.64
C GLN A 658 21.77 21.25 -12.49
N GLY A 659 22.97 21.73 -12.14
CA GLY A 659 24.15 20.89 -11.92
C GLY A 659 24.09 20.05 -10.63
N TYR A 660 23.34 20.52 -9.63
CA TYR A 660 23.10 19.81 -8.37
C TYR A 660 21.86 18.89 -8.45
N LEU A 661 20.95 19.15 -9.39
CA LEU A 661 19.71 18.40 -9.58
C LEU A 661 19.95 17.18 -10.46
N ILE A 662 20.79 16.26 -9.99
CA ILE A 662 21.10 14.98 -10.63
C ILE A 662 20.61 13.85 -9.70
N GLU A 663 19.98 12.83 -10.28
CA GLU A 663 19.49 11.66 -9.53
C GLU A 663 20.64 11.02 -8.73
N GLY A 664 20.37 10.77 -7.44
CA GLY A 664 21.36 10.22 -6.50
C GLY A 664 22.23 11.26 -5.79
N MET A 665 22.10 12.56 -6.09
CA MET A 665 22.78 13.61 -5.31
C MET A 665 22.05 13.90 -3.99
N PHE A 666 22.85 14.13 -2.95
CA PHE A 666 22.40 14.50 -1.62
C PHE A 666 22.49 16.02 -1.45
N LEU A 667 21.35 16.66 -1.26
CA LEU A 667 21.25 18.12 -1.23
C LEU A 667 20.86 18.61 0.16
N TYR A 668 21.51 19.69 0.57
CA TYR A 668 21.09 20.55 1.67
C TYR A 668 20.54 21.85 1.08
N ILE A 669 19.28 22.15 1.38
CA ILE A 669 18.52 23.24 0.77
C ILE A 669 18.08 24.20 1.86
N ARG A 670 18.41 25.48 1.67
CA ARG A 670 17.86 26.58 2.47
C ARG A 670 16.84 27.32 1.63
N ALA A 671 15.65 27.50 2.18
CA ALA A 671 14.55 28.19 1.53
C ALA A 671 13.80 29.08 2.53
N THR A 672 13.00 30.00 2.03
CA THR A 672 12.07 30.79 2.85
C THR A 672 10.67 30.60 2.28
N CYS A 673 9.70 30.31 3.13
CA CYS A 673 8.31 30.24 2.70
C CYS A 673 7.71 31.65 2.71
N GLN A 674 7.28 32.14 1.56
CA GLN A 674 6.72 33.48 1.38
C GLN A 674 5.43 33.44 0.57
N GLU A 675 4.59 34.47 0.66
CA GLU A 675 3.43 34.57 -0.23
C GLU A 675 3.87 34.78 -1.69
N LYS A 676 3.15 34.19 -2.64
CA LYS A 676 3.38 34.41 -4.07
C LYS A 676 3.38 35.90 -4.40
N THR A 677 4.40 36.31 -5.15
CA THR A 677 4.53 37.70 -5.62
C THR A 677 3.49 38.06 -6.69
N TRP A 678 2.97 37.08 -7.44
CA TRP A 678 1.97 37.23 -8.50
C TRP A 678 0.87 36.16 -8.43
N GLY A 679 -0.41 36.53 -8.57
CA GLY A 679 -1.56 35.61 -8.55
C GLY A 679 -2.84 36.24 -7.97
N ASN A 680 -3.99 35.58 -8.16
CA ASN A 680 -5.26 36.00 -7.54
C ASN A 680 -5.21 35.81 -6.03
N THR A 681 -5.86 36.71 -5.32
CA THR A 681 -5.99 36.69 -3.86
C THR A 681 -7.25 35.93 -3.48
N ASN A 682 -7.19 35.05 -2.48
CA ASN A 682 -8.34 34.28 -2.01
C ASN A 682 -9.34 35.21 -1.29
N ALA A 683 -10.57 34.73 -1.00
CA ALA A 683 -11.67 35.52 -0.43
C ALA A 683 -11.34 36.21 0.92
N GLU A 684 -10.28 35.79 1.61
CA GLU A 684 -9.78 36.34 2.87
C GLU A 684 -8.59 37.31 2.70
N GLY A 685 -8.21 37.67 1.46
CA GLY A 685 -7.10 38.60 1.21
C GLY A 685 -5.69 37.99 1.27
N LYS A 686 -5.58 36.65 1.42
CA LYS A 686 -4.30 35.90 1.42
C LYS A 686 -3.96 35.34 0.04
N ARG A 687 -2.67 35.27 -0.27
CA ARG A 687 -2.13 34.66 -1.50
C ARG A 687 -1.53 33.29 -1.18
N ASP A 688 -1.53 32.38 -2.16
CA ASP A 688 -0.92 31.07 -1.97
C ASP A 688 0.56 31.21 -1.54
N PRO A 689 1.04 30.40 -0.60
CA PRO A 689 2.45 30.33 -0.25
C PRO A 689 3.29 29.73 -1.39
N GLU A 690 4.55 30.18 -1.50
CA GLU A 690 5.60 29.64 -2.36
C GLU A 690 6.90 29.40 -1.58
N LEU A 691 7.62 28.36 -1.98
CA LEU A 691 8.95 28.06 -1.45
C LEU A 691 10.01 28.77 -2.28
N LYS A 692 10.63 29.82 -1.73
CA LYS A 692 11.74 30.52 -2.38
C LYS A 692 13.07 29.92 -1.94
N ILE A 693 13.79 29.31 -2.88
CA ILE A 693 15.08 28.67 -2.61
C ILE A 693 16.17 29.74 -2.52
N ASN A 694 16.89 29.77 -1.40
CA ASN A 694 17.97 30.70 -1.13
C ASN A 694 19.33 30.11 -1.53
N SER A 695 19.59 28.84 -1.20
CA SER A 695 20.83 28.14 -1.56
C SER A 695 20.64 26.62 -1.61
N ILE A 696 21.41 25.97 -2.49
CA ILE A 696 21.55 24.50 -2.55
C ILE A 696 23.03 24.16 -2.45
N GLN A 697 23.36 23.23 -1.56
CA GLN A 697 24.70 22.69 -1.37
C GLN A 697 24.65 21.16 -1.33
N LEU A 698 25.78 20.50 -1.58
CA LEU A 698 25.88 19.05 -1.43
C LEU A 698 26.07 18.69 0.04
N LEU A 699 25.24 17.80 0.59
CA LEU A 699 25.34 17.30 1.97
C LEU A 699 26.74 16.79 2.35
N PRO A 700 27.46 16.04 1.49
CA PRO A 700 28.84 15.63 1.75
C PRO A 700 29.81 16.78 2.03
N ASP A 701 29.62 17.92 1.38
CA ASP A 701 30.53 19.07 1.50
C ASP A 701 30.25 19.87 2.77
N VAL A 702 28.98 19.89 3.21
CA VAL A 702 28.53 20.74 4.32
C VAL A 702 28.37 19.99 5.64
N LYS A 703 28.39 18.65 5.67
CA LYS A 703 28.14 17.88 6.90
C LYS A 703 29.08 18.26 8.04
N ASP A 704 30.36 18.49 7.73
CA ASP A 704 31.39 18.81 8.73
C ASP A 704 31.41 20.29 9.11
N GLU A 705 30.80 21.16 8.30
CA GLU A 705 30.69 22.60 8.58
C GLU A 705 29.41 22.94 9.32
N LEU A 706 28.34 22.19 9.06
CA LEU A 706 27.04 22.41 9.68
C LEU A 706 27.03 22.01 11.15
N ILE A 707 27.83 21.03 11.56
CA ILE A 707 27.91 20.56 12.95
C ILE A 707 28.98 21.36 13.70
N GLU A 708 28.57 22.46 14.33
CA GLU A 708 29.49 23.38 15.00
C GLU A 708 29.81 22.95 16.44
N LYS A 709 28.81 22.47 17.19
CA LYS A 709 29.00 22.08 18.60
C LYS A 709 28.03 20.98 19.04
N ILE A 710 28.42 20.20 20.03
CA ILE A 710 27.56 19.27 20.76
C ILE A 710 27.60 19.61 22.24
N THR A 711 26.43 19.77 22.86
CA THR A 711 26.27 19.99 24.30
C THR A 711 25.62 18.76 24.92
N ILE A 712 26.37 18.07 25.77
CA ILE A 712 25.89 16.91 26.54
C ILE A 712 25.41 17.42 27.91
N HIS A 713 24.15 17.17 28.23
CA HIS A 713 23.54 17.49 29.52
C HIS A 713 23.69 16.28 30.44
N VAL A 714 24.32 16.51 31.60
CA VAL A 714 24.62 15.46 32.58
C VAL A 714 24.10 15.88 33.95
N PRO A 715 23.21 15.10 34.59
CA PRO A 715 22.85 15.32 35.98
C PRO A 715 24.05 15.06 36.89
N LEU A 716 24.23 15.89 37.93
CA LEU A 716 25.36 15.76 38.86
C LEU A 716 25.39 14.38 39.57
N GLU A 717 24.21 13.82 39.86
CA GLU A 717 24.01 12.53 40.54
C GLU A 717 24.56 11.35 39.73
N ASP A 718 24.54 11.45 38.40
CA ASP A 718 24.92 10.38 37.47
C ASP A 718 26.38 10.49 37.01
N LEU A 719 27.14 11.45 37.55
CA LEU A 719 28.51 11.76 37.14
C LEU A 719 29.52 10.80 37.81
N GLU A 720 29.50 9.53 37.42
CA GLU A 720 30.40 8.49 37.94
C GLU A 720 31.71 8.34 37.15
N SER A 721 32.76 7.78 37.79
CA SER A 721 34.06 7.56 37.14
C SER A 721 34.02 6.60 35.95
N THR A 722 33.08 5.66 35.96
CA THR A 722 32.80 4.70 34.87
C THR A 722 32.29 5.44 33.63
N LEU A 723 31.23 6.22 33.78
CA LEU A 723 30.63 7.05 32.74
C LEU A 723 31.65 8.00 32.11
N ILE A 724 32.46 8.68 32.93
CA ILE A 724 33.51 9.59 32.45
C ILE A 724 34.56 8.84 31.62
N THR A 725 34.93 7.62 32.02
CA THR A 725 35.95 6.83 31.32
C THR A 725 35.43 6.33 29.97
N GLU A 726 34.18 5.87 29.91
CA GLU A 726 33.53 5.42 28.68
C GLU A 726 33.34 6.58 27.69
N LEU A 727 32.75 7.70 28.14
CA LEU A 727 32.64 8.93 27.33
C LEU A 727 34.01 9.41 26.84
N SER A 728 35.02 9.46 27.72
CA SER A 728 36.36 9.87 27.31
C SER A 728 36.97 8.94 26.26
N THR A 729 36.66 7.64 26.30
CA THR A 729 37.19 6.67 25.34
C THR A 729 36.52 6.84 23.98
N LEU A 730 35.19 7.00 23.96
CA LEU A 730 34.41 7.28 22.76
C LEU A 730 34.82 8.61 22.12
N ILE A 731 34.93 9.69 22.89
CA ILE A 731 35.30 11.02 22.39
C ILE A 731 36.73 11.04 21.81
N LYS A 732 37.68 10.30 22.41
CA LYS A 732 39.07 10.21 21.91
C LYS A 732 39.19 9.39 20.62
N LYS A 733 38.25 8.48 20.37
CA LYS A 733 38.24 7.61 19.19
C LYS A 733 37.90 8.38 17.90
N THR A 734 37.20 9.52 18.01
CA THR A 734 36.61 10.26 16.88
C THR A 734 37.05 11.73 16.83
N PRO A 735 38.32 12.06 16.53
CA PRO A 735 38.77 13.45 16.39
C PRO A 735 38.11 14.14 15.18
N GLY A 736 37.70 15.40 15.34
CA GLY A 736 36.97 16.15 14.31
C GLY A 736 36.96 17.66 14.48
N LYS A 737 35.89 18.33 14.03
CA LYS A 737 35.79 19.80 13.98
C LYS A 737 34.78 20.40 14.98
N ALA A 738 33.82 19.65 15.48
CA ALA A 738 32.77 20.15 16.35
C ALA A 738 33.28 20.40 17.78
N GLU A 739 32.83 21.48 18.41
CA GLU A 739 33.16 21.84 19.79
C GLU A 739 32.32 21.03 20.81
N LEU A 740 32.94 20.57 21.89
CA LEU A 740 32.28 19.79 22.93
C LEU A 740 31.99 20.63 24.17
N PHE A 741 30.71 20.68 24.54
CA PHE A 741 30.20 21.32 25.75
C PHE A 741 29.57 20.27 26.67
N PHE A 742 29.75 20.45 27.98
CA PHE A 742 29.04 19.70 29.01
C PHE A 742 28.20 20.68 29.81
N LYS A 743 26.90 20.40 29.94
CA LYS A 743 26.01 21.14 30.83
C LYS A 743 25.70 20.26 32.03
N ILE A 744 26.32 20.57 33.16
CA ILE A 744 26.12 19.82 34.40
C ILE A 744 25.01 20.49 35.19
N GLN A 745 23.95 19.74 35.49
CA GLN A 745 22.81 20.25 36.27
C GLN A 745 22.74 19.55 37.62
N ASP A 746 22.75 20.35 38.68
CA ASP A 746 22.43 19.88 40.02
C ASP A 746 20.93 20.09 40.30
N LYS A 747 20.19 18.98 40.49
CA LYS A 747 18.75 19.01 40.74
C LYS A 747 18.40 19.52 42.14
N GLU A 748 19.30 19.38 43.12
CA GLU A 748 19.05 19.83 44.48
C GLU A 748 19.22 21.35 44.63
N SER A 749 20.25 21.92 44.00
CA SER A 749 20.55 23.36 44.08
C SER A 749 20.02 24.18 42.90
N ASN A 750 19.49 23.52 41.86
CA ASN A 750 19.04 24.12 40.59
C ASN A 750 20.11 25.01 39.93
N VAL A 751 21.38 24.62 40.09
CA VAL A 751 22.53 25.28 39.46
C VAL A 751 22.89 24.53 38.19
N GLU A 752 23.07 25.29 37.10
CA GLU A 752 23.57 24.77 35.84
C GLU A 752 24.96 25.33 35.57
N LEU A 753 25.89 24.45 35.22
CA LEU A 753 27.27 24.82 34.92
C LEU A 753 27.66 24.29 33.53
N THR A 754 27.99 25.20 32.63
CA THR A 754 28.43 24.88 31.26
C THR A 754 29.95 24.86 31.20
N LEU A 755 30.52 23.68 30.91
CA LEU A 755 31.94 23.47 30.69
C LEU A 755 32.23 23.31 29.20
N ILE A 756 33.39 23.82 28.78
CA ILE A 756 33.87 23.71 27.40
C ILE A 756 35.13 22.87 27.42
N SER A 757 35.18 21.83 26.59
CA SER A 757 36.38 21.05 26.38
C SER A 757 37.27 21.70 25.32
N GLN A 758 38.08 22.68 25.72
CA GLN A 758 38.93 23.45 24.80
C GLN A 758 39.94 22.64 23.94
N PRO A 759 40.54 21.52 24.40
CA PRO A 759 41.53 20.79 23.61
C PRO A 759 40.96 19.70 22.69
N LEU A 760 39.65 19.38 22.79
CA LEU A 760 39.05 18.26 22.07
C LEU A 760 37.96 18.75 21.13
N ARG A 761 38.17 18.50 19.84
CA ARG A 761 37.14 18.63 18.81
C ARG A 761 36.82 17.24 18.28
N LEU A 762 35.55 16.95 18.06
CA LEU A 762 35.10 15.62 17.64
C LEU A 762 34.29 15.65 16.35
N THR A 763 34.23 14.52 15.67
CA THR A 763 33.22 14.23 14.65
C THR A 763 32.12 13.45 15.35
N ILE A 764 30.87 13.87 15.16
CA ILE A 764 29.73 13.20 15.77
C ILE A 764 29.40 11.97 14.93
N GLU A 765 29.72 10.79 15.45
CA GLU A 765 29.39 9.51 14.84
C GLU A 765 28.17 8.87 15.52
N LYS A 766 27.49 7.95 14.82
CA LYS A 766 26.32 7.23 15.35
C LYS A 766 26.61 6.47 16.64
N GLU A 767 27.81 5.92 16.79
CA GLU A 767 28.23 5.15 17.99
C GLU A 767 28.17 6.02 19.26
N LEU A 768 28.59 7.29 19.16
CA LEU A 768 28.53 8.25 20.27
C LEU A 768 27.08 8.65 20.60
N LEU A 769 26.24 8.91 19.57
CA LEU A 769 24.85 9.29 19.79
C LEU A 769 24.01 8.14 20.35
N PHE A 770 24.24 6.92 19.87
CA PHE A 770 23.56 5.74 20.36
C PHE A 770 23.85 5.52 21.85
N TYR A 771 25.12 5.63 22.26
CA TYR A 771 25.50 5.58 23.67
C TYR A 771 24.79 6.67 24.50
N LEU A 772 24.73 7.91 23.99
CA LEU A 772 24.02 9.01 24.66
C LEU A 772 22.50 8.82 24.73
N GLN A 773 21.90 8.01 23.85
CA GLN A 773 20.47 7.71 23.83
C GLN A 773 20.10 6.48 24.68
N GLU A 774 20.98 5.47 24.77
CA GLU A 774 20.78 4.30 25.63
C GLU A 774 20.89 4.66 27.11
N GLU A 775 21.82 5.55 27.46
CA GLU A 775 21.96 6.04 28.83
C GLU A 775 20.84 7.03 29.18
N ARG A 776 19.79 6.51 29.84
CA ARG A 776 18.57 7.26 30.22
C ARG A 776 18.83 8.54 31.03
N ALA A 777 19.99 8.66 31.65
CA ALA A 777 20.40 9.82 32.44
C ALA A 777 20.94 10.98 31.58
N LEU A 778 21.43 10.68 30.37
CA LEU A 778 22.06 11.66 29.50
C LEU A 778 21.06 12.23 28.50
N SER A 779 21.22 13.52 28.20
CA SER A 779 20.57 14.13 27.02
C SER A 779 21.58 15.00 26.30
N PHE A 780 21.36 15.27 25.01
CA PHE A 780 22.31 16.06 24.23
C PHE A 780 21.58 17.00 23.27
N THR A 781 22.32 18.01 22.81
CA THR A 781 21.88 19.00 21.83
C THR A 781 23.03 19.26 20.86
N ILE A 782 22.75 19.26 19.56
CA ILE A 782 23.73 19.51 18.50
C ILE A 782 23.38 20.88 17.88
N ASN A 783 24.39 21.74 17.79
CA ASN A 783 24.38 23.11 17.23
C ASN A 783 23.44 24.09 17.93
#